data_AF-A0A9N9UG25-F1
#
_entry.id   AF-A0A9N9UG25-F1
#
_cell.length_a   1.000
_cell.length_b   1.000
_cell.length_c   1.000
_cell.angle_alpha   90.00
_cell.angle_beta   90.00
_cell.angle_gamma   90.00
#
_symmetry.space_group_name_H-M   'P 1'
#
loop_
_entity.id
_entity.type
_entity.pdbx_description
1 polymer ?
#
loop_
_entity_poly.entity_id
_entity_poly.type
_entity_poly.pdbx_seq_one_letter_code
_entity_poly.pdbx_strand_id
1 'polypeptide(L)'
;MPSFFSKKKNKGSREEEGEDDERASTPPPTYDKSGQGPGQDAPPSFDVATSSAQGTSPTDHLTSLMTSFASLRLETQKDPDVDTCIAHLRFVHAIQNLKEEIGYHDGLWNLWDSRAGPVGALEDGELDEAQIADIKTKLSHLREKRWALYVARAVDRYQLWWQAIAGDRLMAKEVHDKDSPRWVEFPNGAADFSWTEDQLPPLDVLMVWHTHMLNPRCYLEDAMLWGLRELWTTGMPWAVLNKALDPKMAYSPSSECRMNWETQTGVKWENELGPTTKIVDCPACKQPNDVAWTTCGLPETYKGVADPGLTGNGYGDGDFKQTCTECGVVVTKSLLSVAKLVRDTNNYIENDITMPGSVLHPESGMPPTPDQIADVILPNHLAKQALGSQLENFINYSMGNLPSMLTIKDLFSKILSTEQGVSSIRDPKAQATASASPSNGARPRLRSTEAVQIRKMMSRYWETHSIFALDLVAAVMRQGTFIEKAVRLNWLFSPVLRQSMDRFCQKYQRFLLIMHEDSMHLCVPTLDVDLVWHTHQLAPRAYYKSTTTHSGKLALRKAKFVDHNDKVEESTLARSFERTSATYLAKFGEVYSECACGFCEAIHHKNSFPKGPSLFNVGKNKVQKAIHDFQNAQPPPPSEGTAHISAHNASEQPPTRAYIGEYIRKAWEFKLDESYDRAVKRAGKKGRKLPSKGEYYSHWGRKYFIYGPQAAPTFLSDSMYSGSSPASMVSPGADPAWATCAMGACGQNDIAAGGCGGPGGCVQWGNNALGNHGILTGGIATVPGGAGGCGGGGGGGGG
;
A
#
# COMPACT_ATOMS: atom_id res chain seq x y z
N MET A 1 38.69 37.84 -5.32
CA MET A 1 39.08 39.25 -5.53
C MET A 1 38.85 39.60 -7.00
N PRO A 2 38.45 40.85 -7.29
CA PRO A 2 37.14 41.27 -7.83
C PRO A 2 37.15 41.26 -9.39
N SER A 3 36.10 41.57 -10.15
CA SER A 3 35.30 42.80 -10.19
C SER A 3 34.44 42.69 -11.46
N PHE A 4 33.11 42.72 -11.42
CA PHE A 4 32.25 43.91 -11.63
C PHE A 4 32.21 44.52 -13.06
N PHE A 5 30.96 44.62 -13.57
CA PHE A 5 30.39 45.63 -14.49
C PHE A 5 31.00 45.71 -15.91
N SER A 6 30.29 45.99 -17.02
CA SER A 6 29.09 46.79 -17.23
C SER A 6 28.49 46.51 -18.63
N LYS A 7 27.17 46.65 -18.69
CA LYS A 7 26.26 46.95 -19.83
C LYS A 7 26.87 47.71 -21.03
N LYS A 8 26.41 47.35 -22.25
CA LYS A 8 25.50 48.11 -23.16
C LYS A 8 25.47 47.40 -24.54
N LYS A 9 24.33 46.87 -24.98
CA LYS A 9 23.24 47.46 -25.80
C LYS A 9 23.62 47.86 -27.24
N ASN A 10 23.07 47.06 -28.15
CA ASN A 10 22.37 47.38 -29.41
C ASN A 10 23.11 47.52 -30.77
N LYS A 11 22.68 46.59 -31.64
CA LYS A 11 22.15 46.73 -33.02
C LYS A 11 23.07 47.22 -34.16
N GLY A 12 23.26 46.29 -35.11
CA GLY A 12 23.40 46.49 -36.55
C GLY A 12 23.32 45.11 -37.21
N SER A 13 22.14 44.68 -37.66
CA SER A 13 21.68 44.74 -39.06
C SER A 13 22.57 43.97 -40.03
N ARG A 14 22.09 42.79 -40.48
CA ARG A 14 22.32 42.34 -41.85
C ARG A 14 21.17 41.43 -42.29
N GLU A 15 20.54 41.88 -43.36
CA GLU A 15 19.51 41.21 -44.17
C GLU A 15 20.14 40.09 -44.99
N GLU A 16 19.34 39.06 -45.29
CA GLU A 16 19.19 38.31 -46.56
C GLU A 16 18.44 37.00 -46.22
N GLU A 17 17.14 36.94 -46.57
CA GLU A 17 16.61 36.10 -47.68
C GLU A 17 16.71 34.59 -47.34
N GLY A 18 15.65 33.83 -47.10
CA GLY A 18 14.27 33.89 -47.55
C GLY A 18 14.00 32.63 -48.37
N GLU A 19 13.41 31.59 -47.77
CA GLU A 19 12.59 30.60 -48.49
C GLU A 19 11.69 29.87 -47.47
N ASP A 20 10.39 30.08 -47.67
CA ASP A 20 9.26 29.63 -46.88
C ASP A 20 8.86 28.18 -47.23
N ASP A 21 8.42 27.42 -46.22
CA ASP A 21 7.50 26.30 -46.40
C ASP A 21 6.38 26.44 -45.36
N GLU A 22 5.20 26.85 -45.83
CA GLU A 22 4.02 27.18 -45.05
C GLU A 22 3.35 25.94 -44.43
N ARG A 23 3.02 26.01 -43.13
CA ARG A 23 1.88 25.29 -42.54
C ARG A 23 1.00 26.27 -41.78
N ALA A 24 -0.25 26.39 -42.25
CA ALA A 24 -1.25 27.35 -41.81
C ALA A 24 -1.47 27.37 -40.29
N SER A 25 -1.34 28.55 -39.68
CA SER A 25 -1.76 28.84 -38.32
C SER A 25 -3.11 29.57 -38.35
N THR A 26 -4.15 28.98 -37.76
CA THR A 26 -5.43 29.64 -37.50
C THR A 26 -5.24 30.77 -36.47
N PRO A 27 -5.79 31.98 -36.72
CA PRO A 27 -5.66 33.12 -35.83
C PRO A 27 -6.56 32.99 -34.59
N PRO A 28 -6.17 33.58 -33.45
CA PRO A 28 -7.00 33.61 -32.24
C PRO A 28 -8.20 34.56 -32.41
N PRO A 29 -9.36 34.25 -31.81
CA PRO A 29 -10.52 35.12 -31.90
C PRO A 29 -10.31 36.46 -31.18
N THR A 30 -10.75 37.52 -31.84
CA THR A 30 -10.83 38.90 -31.36
C THR A 30 -11.86 39.04 -30.24
N TYR A 31 -11.45 39.57 -29.09
CA TYR A 31 -12.35 39.97 -28.01
C TYR A 31 -12.79 41.42 -28.21
N ASP A 32 -14.10 41.60 -28.33
CA ASP A 32 -14.74 42.92 -28.33
C ASP A 32 -14.68 43.53 -26.92
N LYS A 33 -14.27 44.79 -26.84
CA LYS A 33 -14.14 45.55 -25.60
C LYS A 33 -15.48 46.15 -25.20
N SER A 34 -16.09 45.62 -24.16
CA SER A 34 -16.93 46.43 -23.27
C SER A 34 -16.60 46.06 -21.82
N GLY A 35 -16.16 47.07 -21.06
CA GLY A 35 -15.46 46.88 -19.80
C GLY A 35 -16.38 46.80 -18.59
N GLN A 36 -15.99 45.95 -17.63
CA GLN A 36 -16.09 46.16 -16.19
C GLN A 36 -14.86 45.48 -15.54
N GLY A 37 -14.24 46.14 -14.56
CA GLY A 37 -12.90 45.84 -14.05
C GLY A 37 -12.73 44.49 -13.33
N PRO A 38 -11.50 44.15 -12.88
CA PRO A 38 -11.20 42.82 -12.33
C PRO A 38 -11.81 42.67 -10.93
N GLY A 39 -12.91 41.93 -10.85
CA GLY A 39 -13.40 41.36 -9.60
C GLY A 39 -12.42 40.29 -9.11
N GLN A 40 -12.04 40.39 -7.84
CA GLN A 40 -11.30 39.35 -7.14
C GLN A 40 -12.23 38.15 -6.93
N ASP A 41 -12.09 37.11 -7.74
CA ASP A 41 -12.73 35.82 -7.47
C ASP A 41 -11.95 35.12 -6.35
N ALA A 42 -12.40 35.32 -5.12
CA ALA A 42 -12.10 34.43 -4.02
C ALA A 42 -12.72 33.04 -4.30
N PRO A 43 -12.07 31.93 -3.92
CA PRO A 43 -12.71 30.62 -3.99
C PRO A 43 -13.97 30.63 -3.10
N PRO A 44 -15.09 30.02 -3.53
CA PRO A 44 -16.28 29.95 -2.69
C PRO A 44 -15.96 29.17 -1.42
N SER A 45 -16.45 29.69 -0.31
CA SER A 45 -16.32 29.06 1.01
C SER A 45 -17.07 27.73 1.04
N PHE A 46 -16.61 26.77 1.85
CA PHE A 46 -17.41 25.61 2.24
C PHE A 46 -18.56 26.08 3.15
N ASP A 47 -19.54 26.77 2.57
CA ASP A 47 -20.83 26.90 3.20
C ASP A 47 -21.47 25.51 3.15
N VAL A 48 -21.65 24.91 4.32
CA VAL A 48 -22.78 24.00 4.52
C VAL A 48 -23.99 24.87 4.27
N ALA A 49 -24.42 24.94 3.01
CA ALA A 49 -25.65 25.55 2.64
C ALA A 49 -26.75 24.78 3.39
N THR A 50 -27.18 25.33 4.52
CA THR A 50 -28.58 25.33 4.89
C THR A 50 -29.32 26.21 3.88
N SER A 51 -29.21 25.88 2.59
CA SER A 51 -30.18 26.32 1.62
C SER A 51 -31.42 25.50 1.92
N SER A 52 -32.51 26.21 2.18
CA SER A 52 -33.87 25.67 2.10
C SER A 52 -34.02 24.91 0.79
N ALA A 53 -33.79 23.60 0.83
CA ALA A 53 -34.15 22.69 -0.22
C ALA A 53 -35.67 22.82 -0.38
N GLN A 54 -36.09 23.54 -1.40
CA GLN A 54 -37.40 23.29 -1.99
C GLN A 54 -37.45 21.80 -2.27
N GLY A 55 -38.39 21.12 -1.61
CA GLY A 55 -38.38 19.67 -1.44
C GLY A 55 -38.28 18.92 -2.76
N THR A 56 -37.09 18.40 -3.04
CA THR A 56 -36.93 17.24 -3.90
C THR A 56 -37.28 16.02 -3.06
N SER A 57 -38.22 15.21 -3.55
CA SER A 57 -38.54 13.95 -2.90
C SER A 57 -37.26 13.10 -2.83
N PRO A 58 -37.06 12.26 -1.78
CA PRO A 58 -36.00 11.25 -1.78
C PRO A 58 -35.96 10.41 -3.07
N THR A 59 -37.11 10.23 -3.72
CA THR A 59 -37.25 9.57 -5.01
C THR A 59 -36.57 10.35 -6.15
N ASP A 60 -36.72 11.67 -6.21
CA ASP A 60 -36.15 12.51 -7.27
C ASP A 60 -34.61 12.56 -7.19
N HIS A 61 -34.07 12.58 -5.97
CA HIS A 61 -32.63 12.51 -5.74
C HIS A 61 -32.06 11.15 -6.17
N LEU A 62 -32.75 10.05 -5.86
CA LEU A 62 -32.33 8.72 -6.29
C LEU A 62 -32.32 8.63 -7.82
N THR A 63 -33.40 9.04 -8.50
CA THR A 63 -33.50 9.05 -9.97
C THR A 63 -32.42 9.91 -10.63
N SER A 64 -32.07 11.05 -10.03
CA SER A 64 -30.97 11.90 -10.48
C SER A 64 -29.62 11.18 -10.39
N LEU A 65 -29.34 10.51 -9.27
CA LEU A 65 -28.14 9.69 -9.11
C LEU A 65 -28.09 8.53 -10.11
N MET A 66 -29.20 7.82 -10.33
CA MET A 66 -29.27 6.72 -11.32
C MET A 66 -28.83 7.20 -12.70
N THR A 67 -29.40 8.33 -13.13
CA THR A 67 -29.09 8.92 -14.44
C THR A 67 -27.64 9.36 -14.54
N SER A 68 -27.12 9.99 -13.48
CA SER A 68 -25.72 10.43 -13.39
C SER A 68 -24.74 9.26 -13.52
N PHE A 69 -24.97 8.17 -12.78
CA PHE A 69 -24.08 7.02 -12.78
C PHE A 69 -24.17 6.15 -14.05
N ALA A 70 -25.34 6.10 -14.69
CA ALA A 70 -25.51 5.42 -15.98
C ALA A 70 -24.80 6.16 -17.13
N SER A 71 -24.56 7.47 -16.98
CA SER A 71 -23.97 8.35 -18.01
C SER A 71 -22.43 8.43 -17.99
N LEU A 72 -21.75 7.67 -17.11
CA LEU A 72 -20.29 7.69 -16.99
C LEU A 72 -19.63 7.15 -18.26
N ARG A 73 -18.59 7.84 -18.75
CA ARG A 73 -17.80 7.41 -19.91
C ARG A 73 -16.57 6.65 -19.45
N LEU A 74 -16.71 5.33 -19.40
CA LEU A 74 -15.71 4.45 -18.80
C LEU A 74 -14.89 3.77 -19.88
N GLU A 75 -13.59 4.05 -19.87
CA GLU A 75 -12.60 3.41 -20.72
C GLU A 75 -11.59 2.67 -19.83
N THR A 76 -10.92 1.69 -20.41
CA THR A 76 -9.81 1.00 -19.77
C THR A 76 -8.48 1.65 -20.18
N GLN A 77 -7.43 1.52 -19.35
CA GLN A 77 -6.06 1.90 -19.70
C GLN A 77 -5.81 3.36 -20.11
N LYS A 78 -6.24 4.31 -19.29
CA LYS A 78 -5.88 5.73 -19.40
C LYS A 78 -5.48 6.33 -18.05
N ASP A 79 -4.92 7.54 -18.10
CA ASP A 79 -4.75 8.36 -16.91
C ASP A 79 -6.13 8.59 -16.25
N PRO A 80 -6.21 8.67 -14.91
CA PRO A 80 -7.47 8.74 -14.19
C PRO A 80 -8.22 10.05 -14.47
N ASP A 81 -9.52 9.94 -14.68
CA ASP A 81 -10.44 11.06 -14.90
C ASP A 81 -11.64 11.01 -13.94
N VAL A 82 -12.47 12.05 -14.01
CA VAL A 82 -13.66 12.22 -13.15
C VAL A 82 -14.58 11.01 -13.23
N ASP A 83 -14.90 10.52 -14.43
CA ASP A 83 -15.87 9.44 -14.59
C ASP A 83 -15.34 8.11 -14.03
N THR A 84 -14.06 7.81 -14.26
CA THR A 84 -13.41 6.60 -13.74
C THR A 84 -13.26 6.65 -12.22
N CYS A 85 -12.92 7.80 -11.64
CA CYS A 85 -12.87 7.98 -10.18
C CYS A 85 -14.25 7.82 -9.52
N ILE A 86 -15.33 8.30 -10.17
CA ILE A 86 -16.69 8.08 -9.67
C ILE A 86 -17.05 6.59 -9.71
N ALA A 87 -16.76 5.88 -10.82
CA ALA A 87 -17.00 4.44 -10.91
C ALA A 87 -16.21 3.65 -9.86
N HIS A 88 -14.96 4.05 -9.59
CA HIS A 88 -14.16 3.45 -8.53
C HIS A 88 -14.76 3.71 -7.14
N LEU A 89 -15.24 4.92 -6.84
CA LEU A 89 -15.95 5.19 -5.58
C LEU A 89 -17.21 4.34 -5.42
N ARG A 90 -18.01 4.20 -6.48
CA ARG A 90 -19.19 3.30 -6.46
C ARG A 90 -18.81 1.88 -6.05
N PHE A 91 -17.72 1.36 -6.61
CA PHE A 91 -17.21 0.03 -6.29
C PHE A 91 -16.69 -0.09 -4.83
N VAL A 92 -15.95 0.91 -4.35
CA VAL A 92 -15.47 0.98 -2.96
C VAL A 92 -16.64 1.01 -1.96
N HIS A 93 -17.73 1.72 -2.28
CA HIS A 93 -18.97 1.69 -1.49
C HIS A 93 -19.61 0.29 -1.47
N ALA A 94 -19.62 -0.43 -2.59
CA ALA A 94 -20.13 -1.81 -2.64
C ALA A 94 -19.32 -2.74 -1.72
N ILE A 95 -17.99 -2.61 -1.70
CA ILE A 95 -17.12 -3.37 -0.78
C ILE A 95 -17.43 -3.02 0.69
N GLN A 96 -17.61 -1.75 1.02
CA GLN A 96 -17.98 -1.36 2.38
C GLN A 96 -19.34 -1.94 2.79
N ASN A 97 -20.34 -1.89 1.91
CA ASN A 97 -21.66 -2.49 2.16
C ASN A 97 -21.51 -4.00 2.44
N LEU A 98 -20.69 -4.70 1.66
CA LEU A 98 -20.39 -6.12 1.89
C LEU A 98 -19.73 -6.36 3.25
N LYS A 99 -18.75 -5.54 3.64
CA LYS A 99 -18.11 -5.63 4.97
C LYS A 99 -19.13 -5.48 6.09
N GLU A 100 -20.04 -4.51 5.98
CA GLU A 100 -21.10 -4.31 6.98
C GLU A 100 -22.08 -5.48 6.99
N GLU A 101 -22.55 -5.95 5.83
CA GLU A 101 -23.46 -7.09 5.71
C GLU A 101 -22.90 -8.33 6.40
N ILE A 102 -21.64 -8.69 6.10
CA ILE A 102 -20.97 -9.84 6.71
C ILE A 102 -20.71 -9.64 8.20
N GLY A 103 -20.30 -8.44 8.61
CA GLY A 103 -20.10 -8.11 10.02
C GLY A 103 -21.40 -8.33 10.80
N TYR A 104 -22.50 -7.73 10.35
CA TYR A 104 -23.81 -7.77 11.01
C TYR A 104 -24.61 -9.07 10.77
N HIS A 105 -24.11 -10.02 9.98
CA HIS A 105 -24.76 -11.32 9.79
C HIS A 105 -24.64 -12.19 11.04
N ASP A 106 -25.61 -12.04 11.96
CA ASP A 106 -25.64 -12.81 13.21
C ASP A 106 -25.69 -14.33 12.96
N GLY A 107 -24.92 -15.07 13.74
CA GLY A 107 -24.80 -16.52 13.66
C GLY A 107 -23.97 -17.07 12.49
N LEU A 108 -23.47 -16.25 11.58
CA LEU A 108 -22.65 -16.72 10.46
C LEU A 108 -21.41 -17.49 10.96
N TRP A 109 -21.26 -18.73 10.49
CA TRP A 109 -20.26 -19.72 10.96
C TRP A 109 -20.28 -19.99 12.47
N ASN A 110 -21.48 -19.95 13.08
CA ASN A 110 -21.67 -20.14 14.52
C ASN A 110 -20.95 -19.09 15.38
N LEU A 111 -20.73 -17.90 14.84
CA LEU A 111 -20.33 -16.73 15.59
C LEU A 111 -21.60 -15.94 15.88
N TRP A 112 -22.14 -16.03 17.09
CA TRP A 112 -23.40 -15.39 17.49
C TRP A 112 -23.15 -14.13 18.33
N ASP A 113 -23.90 -13.06 18.09
CA ASP A 113 -23.85 -11.79 18.84
C ASP A 113 -24.26 -12.00 20.31
N SER A 114 -25.05 -13.04 20.62
CA SER A 114 -25.41 -13.47 21.98
C SER A 114 -24.18 -13.80 22.87
N ARG A 115 -23.02 -14.10 22.27
CA ARG A 115 -21.74 -14.27 22.97
C ARG A 115 -21.21 -12.99 23.60
N ALA A 116 -21.66 -11.82 23.14
CA ALA A 116 -21.21 -10.54 23.67
C ALA A 116 -21.84 -10.18 25.02
N GLY A 117 -22.95 -10.83 25.39
CA GLY A 117 -23.73 -10.54 26.58
C GLY A 117 -25.20 -10.26 26.25
N PRO A 118 -25.99 -9.68 27.18
CA PRO A 118 -27.39 -9.37 26.95
C PRO A 118 -27.53 -8.18 25.99
N VAL A 119 -27.44 -8.44 24.68
CA VAL A 119 -27.49 -7.40 23.64
C VAL A 119 -28.77 -6.57 23.72
N GLY A 120 -29.92 -7.18 24.02
CA GLY A 120 -31.19 -6.46 24.21
C GLY A 120 -31.16 -5.42 25.33
N ALA A 121 -30.38 -5.67 26.40
CA ALA A 121 -30.25 -4.71 27.51
C ALA A 121 -29.46 -3.44 27.13
N LEU A 122 -28.80 -3.39 25.97
CA LEU A 122 -28.23 -2.16 25.43
C LEU A 122 -29.31 -1.14 25.04
N GLU A 123 -30.48 -1.62 24.61
CA GLU A 123 -31.61 -0.79 24.18
C GLU A 123 -32.47 -0.34 25.38
N ASP A 124 -32.54 -1.17 26.42
CA ASP A 124 -33.35 -0.93 27.61
C ASP A 124 -32.73 0.08 28.61
N GLY A 125 -31.45 0.42 28.44
CA GLY A 125 -30.75 1.42 29.26
C GLY A 125 -30.43 0.97 30.71
N GLU A 126 -30.50 -0.33 30.98
CA GLU A 126 -30.32 -0.93 32.31
C GLU A 126 -28.84 -1.19 32.69
N LEU A 127 -27.92 -0.95 31.76
CA LEU A 127 -26.49 -1.27 31.89
C LEU A 127 -25.64 -0.03 32.23
N ASP A 128 -24.59 -0.22 33.02
CA ASP A 128 -23.60 0.83 33.26
C ASP A 128 -22.65 1.04 32.04
N GLU A 129 -21.87 2.13 32.07
CA GLU A 129 -20.97 2.48 30.96
C GLU A 129 -19.90 1.41 30.69
N ALA A 130 -19.43 0.70 31.72
CA ALA A 130 -18.40 -0.33 31.58
C ALA A 130 -18.98 -1.59 30.93
N GLN A 131 -20.18 -1.99 31.31
CA GLN A 131 -20.93 -3.09 30.70
C GLN A 131 -21.23 -2.79 29.23
N ILE A 132 -21.71 -1.57 28.92
CA ILE A 132 -21.96 -1.14 27.53
C ILE A 132 -20.66 -1.19 26.71
N ALA A 133 -19.53 -0.73 27.27
CA ALA A 133 -18.24 -0.75 26.59
C ALA A 133 -17.72 -2.18 26.34
N ASP A 134 -17.91 -3.09 27.29
CA ASP A 134 -17.54 -4.51 27.15
C ASP A 134 -18.36 -5.21 26.07
N ILE A 135 -19.70 -5.05 26.10
CA ILE A 135 -20.58 -5.64 25.07
C ILE A 135 -20.23 -5.10 23.68
N LYS A 136 -20.07 -3.77 23.52
CA LYS A 136 -19.66 -3.17 22.24
C LYS A 136 -18.30 -3.69 21.77
N THR A 137 -17.41 -4.00 22.71
CA THR A 137 -16.10 -4.57 22.37
C THR A 137 -16.21 -5.98 21.85
N LYS A 138 -16.95 -6.85 22.54
CA LYS A 138 -17.19 -8.22 22.11
C LYS A 138 -17.94 -8.29 20.78
N LEU A 139 -18.95 -7.43 20.58
CA LEU A 139 -19.66 -7.31 19.29
C LEU A 139 -18.71 -6.89 18.16
N SER A 140 -17.93 -5.83 18.36
CA SER A 140 -16.94 -5.39 17.37
C SER A 140 -15.96 -6.51 17.00
N HIS A 141 -15.49 -7.29 17.98
CA HIS A 141 -14.61 -8.43 17.76
C HIS A 141 -15.28 -9.62 17.04
N LEU A 142 -16.53 -9.94 17.35
CA LEU A 142 -17.29 -10.99 16.66
C LEU A 142 -17.50 -10.65 15.18
N ARG A 143 -17.88 -9.41 14.90
CA ARG A 143 -18.05 -8.88 13.54
C ARG A 143 -16.74 -8.89 12.77
N GLU A 144 -15.63 -8.52 13.44
CA GLU A 144 -14.29 -8.57 12.84
C GLU A 144 -13.89 -10.00 12.53
N LYS A 145 -14.23 -10.94 13.41
CA LYS A 145 -13.95 -12.35 13.17
C LYS A 145 -14.73 -12.91 11.97
N ARG A 146 -16.01 -12.55 11.80
CA ARG A 146 -16.78 -12.90 10.60
C ARG A 146 -16.11 -12.31 9.36
N TRP A 147 -15.77 -11.03 9.38
CA TRP A 147 -15.09 -10.40 8.25
C TRP A 147 -13.74 -11.06 7.91
N ALA A 148 -12.94 -11.42 8.93
CA ALA A 148 -11.68 -12.13 8.76
C ALA A 148 -11.83 -13.49 8.07
N LEU A 149 -12.83 -14.27 8.47
CA LEU A 149 -13.12 -15.57 7.85
C LEU A 149 -13.64 -15.41 6.42
N TYR A 150 -14.47 -14.39 6.19
CA TYR A 150 -14.99 -14.08 4.85
C TYR A 150 -13.86 -13.74 3.88
N VAL A 151 -12.93 -12.87 4.29
CA VAL A 151 -11.76 -12.50 3.50
C VAL A 151 -10.84 -13.70 3.26
N ALA A 152 -10.61 -14.55 4.26
CA ALA A 152 -9.80 -15.76 4.09
C ALA A 152 -10.40 -16.70 3.02
N ARG A 153 -11.72 -16.88 3.03
CA ARG A 153 -12.46 -17.64 2.00
C ARG A 153 -12.40 -16.94 0.64
N ALA A 154 -12.57 -15.63 0.60
CA ALA A 154 -12.53 -14.84 -0.64
C ALA A 154 -11.17 -14.94 -1.35
N VAL A 155 -10.06 -14.92 -0.61
CA VAL A 155 -8.71 -15.10 -1.17
C VAL A 155 -8.52 -16.50 -1.76
N ASP A 156 -9.07 -17.52 -1.12
CA ASP A 156 -9.04 -18.90 -1.64
C ASP A 156 -9.87 -19.02 -2.94
N ARG A 157 -11.06 -18.41 -2.97
CA ARG A 157 -11.90 -18.32 -4.19
C ARG A 157 -11.21 -17.54 -5.31
N TYR A 158 -10.53 -16.43 -4.98
CA TYR A 158 -9.72 -15.68 -5.93
C TYR A 158 -8.57 -16.50 -6.49
N GLN A 159 -7.92 -17.34 -5.68
CA GLN A 159 -6.89 -18.26 -6.15
C GLN A 159 -7.44 -19.26 -7.18
N LEU A 160 -8.60 -19.85 -6.93
CA LEU A 160 -9.25 -20.78 -7.86
C LEU A 160 -9.60 -20.10 -9.18
N TRP A 161 -10.18 -18.90 -9.13
CA TRP A 161 -10.48 -18.11 -10.32
C TRP A 161 -9.22 -17.77 -11.12
N TRP A 162 -8.18 -17.28 -10.45
CA TRP A 162 -6.89 -16.94 -11.07
C TRP A 162 -6.28 -18.14 -11.81
N GLN A 163 -6.35 -19.34 -11.20
CA GLN A 163 -5.89 -20.58 -11.83
C GLN A 163 -6.78 -21.00 -13.00
N ALA A 164 -8.09 -20.79 -12.92
CA ALA A 164 -9.05 -21.16 -13.97
C ALA A 164 -8.91 -20.29 -15.24
N ILE A 165 -8.44 -19.04 -15.10
CA ILE A 165 -8.19 -18.14 -16.23
C ILE A 165 -6.72 -18.07 -16.66
N ALA A 166 -5.83 -18.76 -15.97
CA ALA A 166 -4.41 -18.71 -16.23
C ALA A 166 -4.05 -19.21 -17.64
N GLY A 167 -3.03 -18.57 -18.22
CA GLY A 167 -2.39 -19.04 -19.45
C GLY A 167 -1.21 -19.96 -19.17
N ASP A 168 -0.37 -20.13 -20.20
CA ASP A 168 0.89 -20.84 -20.07
C ASP A 168 1.81 -20.18 -19.04
N ARG A 169 2.42 -20.98 -18.16
CA ARG A 169 3.39 -20.52 -17.17
C ARG A 169 4.65 -19.95 -17.83
N LEU A 170 5.29 -18.96 -17.19
CA LEU A 170 6.57 -18.41 -17.64
C LEU A 170 7.72 -19.38 -17.34
N MET A 171 8.40 -19.83 -18.38
CA MET A 171 9.47 -20.82 -18.29
C MET A 171 10.82 -20.16 -18.02
N ALA A 172 11.72 -20.84 -17.30
CA ALA A 172 13.01 -20.29 -16.94
C ALA A 172 13.87 -20.00 -18.17
N LYS A 173 13.85 -20.87 -19.19
CA LYS A 173 14.50 -20.61 -20.49
C LYS A 173 14.10 -19.27 -21.12
N GLU A 174 12.86 -18.82 -20.91
CA GLU A 174 12.37 -17.53 -21.43
C GLU A 174 12.90 -16.34 -20.62
N VAL A 175 13.24 -16.55 -19.35
CA VAL A 175 13.82 -15.55 -18.44
C VAL A 175 15.36 -15.51 -18.55
N HIS A 176 15.95 -16.43 -19.33
CA HIS A 176 17.33 -16.32 -19.81
C HIS A 176 17.45 -15.56 -21.14
N ASP A 177 16.36 -15.42 -21.88
CA ASP A 177 16.33 -14.78 -23.19
C ASP A 177 15.97 -13.29 -23.05
N LYS A 178 16.94 -12.43 -23.37
CA LYS A 178 16.81 -10.97 -23.34
C LYS A 178 15.79 -10.43 -24.36
N ASP A 179 15.42 -11.22 -25.36
CA ASP A 179 14.51 -10.84 -26.43
C ASP A 179 13.14 -11.54 -26.27
N SER A 180 12.91 -12.24 -25.15
CA SER A 180 11.68 -12.97 -24.89
C SER A 180 10.47 -12.04 -24.83
N PRO A 181 9.50 -12.16 -25.76
CA PRO A 181 8.31 -11.32 -25.75
C PRO A 181 7.43 -11.64 -24.54
N ARG A 182 7.46 -12.89 -24.05
CA ARG A 182 6.71 -13.37 -22.87
C ARG A 182 7.23 -12.79 -21.56
N TRP A 183 8.43 -12.21 -21.56
CA TRP A 183 9.04 -11.60 -20.38
C TRP A 183 9.26 -10.08 -20.54
N VAL A 184 10.09 -9.66 -21.50
CA VAL A 184 10.52 -8.26 -21.64
C VAL A 184 9.40 -7.37 -22.17
N GLU A 185 8.67 -7.84 -23.18
CA GLU A 185 7.54 -7.10 -23.75
C GLU A 185 6.22 -7.34 -23.02
N PHE A 186 6.22 -8.07 -21.90
CA PHE A 186 5.00 -8.35 -21.12
C PHE A 186 4.20 -7.11 -20.75
N PRO A 187 4.82 -6.07 -20.14
CA PRO A 187 4.07 -4.92 -19.67
C PRO A 187 3.42 -4.10 -20.79
N ASN A 188 3.95 -4.19 -22.01
CA ASN A 188 3.56 -3.37 -23.18
C ASN A 188 2.64 -4.12 -24.16
N GLY A 189 2.05 -5.24 -23.76
CA GLY A 189 1.15 -6.02 -24.63
C GLY A 189 0.03 -5.17 -25.25
N ALA A 190 -0.29 -5.47 -26.51
CA ALA A 190 -1.30 -4.73 -27.30
C ALA A 190 -2.68 -5.39 -27.31
N ALA A 191 -2.76 -6.70 -27.03
CA ALA A 191 -4.03 -7.42 -26.95
C ALA A 191 -4.70 -7.16 -25.60
N ASP A 192 -6.01 -6.95 -25.60
CA ASP A 192 -6.83 -6.74 -24.42
C ASP A 192 -7.87 -7.86 -24.31
N PHE A 193 -8.19 -8.26 -23.09
CA PHE A 193 -9.25 -9.19 -22.71
C PHE A 193 -10.62 -8.54 -22.96
N SER A 194 -11.49 -9.23 -23.69
CA SER A 194 -12.84 -8.75 -23.99
C SER A 194 -13.83 -9.18 -22.91
N TRP A 195 -14.06 -8.30 -21.94
CA TRP A 195 -15.02 -8.54 -20.86
C TRP A 195 -16.47 -8.51 -21.35
N THR A 196 -17.23 -9.54 -20.99
CA THR A 196 -18.69 -9.57 -21.07
C THR A 196 -19.33 -9.57 -19.68
N GLU A 197 -20.60 -9.21 -19.57
CA GLU A 197 -21.31 -9.08 -18.28
C GLU A 197 -21.42 -10.41 -17.53
N ASP A 198 -21.43 -11.52 -18.25
CA ASP A 198 -21.51 -12.90 -17.74
C ASP A 198 -20.16 -13.48 -17.30
N GLN A 199 -19.07 -12.70 -17.37
CA GLN A 199 -17.73 -13.11 -16.95
C GLN A 199 -17.27 -12.48 -15.63
N LEU A 200 -18.03 -11.52 -15.09
CA LEU A 200 -17.64 -10.84 -13.86
C LEU A 200 -17.59 -11.82 -12.67
N PRO A 201 -16.51 -11.80 -11.87
CA PRO A 201 -16.45 -12.60 -10.67
C PRO A 201 -17.33 -12.01 -9.54
N PRO A 202 -17.68 -12.80 -8.50
CA PRO A 202 -18.34 -12.34 -7.29
C PRO A 202 -17.66 -11.14 -6.63
N LEU A 203 -18.42 -10.35 -5.86
CA LEU A 203 -17.94 -9.10 -5.26
C LEU A 203 -16.73 -9.30 -4.32
N ASP A 204 -16.68 -10.41 -3.60
CA ASP A 204 -15.54 -10.72 -2.72
C ASP A 204 -14.26 -11.05 -3.49
N VAL A 205 -14.40 -11.70 -4.64
CA VAL A 205 -13.28 -11.99 -5.55
C VAL A 205 -12.84 -10.72 -6.28
N LEU A 206 -13.77 -9.85 -6.69
CA LEU A 206 -13.47 -8.51 -7.22
C LEU A 206 -12.73 -7.65 -6.20
N MET A 207 -13.09 -7.71 -4.92
CA MET A 207 -12.40 -7.00 -3.83
C MET A 207 -10.95 -7.47 -3.68
N VAL A 208 -10.71 -8.79 -3.70
CA VAL A 208 -9.35 -9.34 -3.63
C VAL A 208 -8.54 -8.96 -4.86
N TRP A 209 -9.14 -9.04 -6.05
CA TRP A 209 -8.48 -8.66 -7.31
C TRP A 209 -8.10 -7.17 -7.33
N HIS A 210 -9.03 -6.30 -6.94
CA HIS A 210 -8.79 -4.86 -6.76
C HIS A 210 -7.57 -4.62 -5.86
N THR A 211 -7.57 -5.22 -4.66
CA THR A 211 -6.44 -5.09 -3.72
C THR A 211 -5.12 -5.59 -4.31
N HIS A 212 -5.15 -6.68 -5.07
CA HIS A 212 -3.97 -7.21 -5.74
C HIS A 212 -3.42 -6.22 -6.78
N MET A 213 -4.28 -5.61 -7.59
CA MET A 213 -3.90 -4.59 -8.57
C MET A 213 -3.31 -3.33 -7.94
N LEU A 214 -3.73 -2.98 -6.71
CA LEU A 214 -3.15 -1.88 -5.93
C LEU A 214 -1.73 -2.17 -5.43
N ASN A 215 -1.17 -3.34 -5.74
CA ASN A 215 0.24 -3.69 -5.51
C ASN A 215 0.94 -3.92 -6.86
N PRO A 216 1.16 -2.86 -7.65
CA PRO A 216 1.33 -2.95 -9.10
C PRO A 216 2.55 -3.78 -9.55
N ARG A 217 3.66 -3.76 -8.79
CA ARG A 217 4.83 -4.61 -9.12
C ARG A 217 4.60 -6.08 -8.79
N CYS A 218 3.97 -6.33 -7.65
CA CYS A 218 3.62 -7.66 -7.18
C CYS A 218 2.56 -8.28 -8.14
N TYR A 219 1.55 -7.52 -8.57
CA TYR A 219 0.55 -7.90 -9.60
C TYR A 219 1.17 -8.19 -10.97
N LEU A 220 2.10 -7.34 -11.43
CA LEU A 220 2.81 -7.56 -12.70
C LEU A 220 3.58 -8.89 -12.67
N GLU A 221 4.32 -9.15 -11.60
CA GLU A 221 5.08 -10.39 -11.42
C GLU A 221 4.18 -11.62 -11.46
N ASP A 222 3.06 -11.61 -10.73
CA ASP A 222 2.13 -12.74 -10.74
C ASP A 222 1.45 -12.92 -12.11
N ALA A 223 1.04 -11.82 -12.77
CA ALA A 223 0.46 -11.89 -14.11
C ALA A 223 1.45 -12.48 -15.12
N MET A 224 2.75 -12.12 -15.03
CA MET A 224 3.80 -12.68 -15.86
C MET A 224 3.98 -14.18 -15.63
N LEU A 225 4.09 -14.60 -14.36
CA LEU A 225 4.33 -16.00 -13.99
C LEU A 225 3.19 -16.94 -14.40
N TRP A 226 1.96 -16.41 -14.48
CA TRP A 226 0.74 -17.15 -14.82
C TRP A 226 0.23 -16.89 -16.24
N GLY A 227 0.98 -16.17 -17.08
CA GLY A 227 0.62 -15.95 -18.48
C GLY A 227 -0.60 -15.04 -18.69
N LEU A 228 -0.96 -14.22 -17.72
CA LEU A 228 -2.17 -13.40 -17.69
C LEU A 228 -1.97 -12.01 -18.30
N ARG A 229 -1.36 -11.98 -19.50
CA ARG A 229 -1.05 -10.72 -20.19
C ARG A 229 -2.28 -9.90 -20.50
N GLU A 230 -3.32 -10.53 -21.04
CA GLU A 230 -4.54 -9.84 -21.44
C GLU A 230 -5.29 -9.25 -20.24
N LEU A 231 -5.27 -9.94 -19.10
CA LEU A 231 -5.82 -9.41 -17.84
C LEU A 231 -5.02 -8.18 -17.38
N TRP A 232 -3.69 -8.24 -17.46
CA TRP A 232 -2.81 -7.09 -17.19
C TRP A 232 -3.10 -5.93 -18.15
N THR A 233 -3.14 -6.15 -19.46
CA THR A 233 -3.29 -5.07 -20.44
C THR A 233 -4.68 -4.46 -20.43
N THR A 234 -5.70 -5.16 -19.92
CA THR A 234 -7.09 -4.65 -19.85
C THR A 234 -7.38 -3.85 -18.61
N GLY A 235 -6.89 -4.29 -17.44
CA GLY A 235 -7.20 -3.64 -16.17
C GLY A 235 -8.64 -3.84 -15.71
N MET A 236 -9.07 -3.00 -14.77
CA MET A 236 -10.39 -3.16 -14.13
C MET A 236 -11.51 -2.88 -15.14
N PRO A 237 -12.50 -3.77 -15.29
CA PRO A 237 -13.52 -3.68 -16.33
C PRO A 237 -14.66 -2.73 -15.92
N TRP A 238 -14.35 -1.43 -15.80
CA TRP A 238 -15.25 -0.43 -15.22
C TRP A 238 -16.62 -0.35 -15.88
N ALA A 239 -16.71 -0.46 -17.21
CA ALA A 239 -17.97 -0.34 -17.92
C ALA A 239 -18.98 -1.44 -17.51
N VAL A 240 -18.58 -2.70 -17.56
CA VAL A 240 -19.44 -3.83 -17.18
C VAL A 240 -19.68 -3.88 -15.66
N LEU A 241 -18.67 -3.54 -14.85
CA LEU A 241 -18.81 -3.49 -13.40
C LEU A 241 -19.78 -2.39 -12.95
N ASN A 242 -19.67 -1.19 -13.53
CA ASN A 242 -20.55 -0.06 -13.21
C ASN A 242 -22.01 -0.34 -13.57
N LYS A 243 -22.25 -1.15 -14.62
CA LYS A 243 -23.58 -1.61 -15.01
C LYS A 243 -24.16 -2.65 -14.04
N ALA A 244 -23.31 -3.50 -13.47
CA ALA A 244 -23.70 -4.50 -12.48
C ALA A 244 -23.98 -3.92 -11.07
N LEU A 245 -23.62 -2.64 -10.84
CA LEU A 245 -23.91 -1.93 -9.60
C LEU A 245 -25.18 -1.09 -9.73
N ASP A 246 -26.10 -1.27 -8.78
CA ASP A 246 -27.31 -0.46 -8.69
C ASP A 246 -27.02 0.95 -8.07
N PRO A 247 -28.03 1.84 -7.95
CA PRO A 247 -27.87 3.17 -7.34
C PRO A 247 -27.56 3.16 -5.83
N LYS A 248 -27.82 2.04 -5.15
CA LYS A 248 -27.46 1.81 -3.74
C LYS A 248 -26.12 1.07 -3.61
N MET A 249 -25.41 0.88 -4.72
CA MET A 249 -24.16 0.12 -4.81
C MET A 249 -24.31 -1.36 -4.45
N ALA A 250 -25.51 -1.93 -4.60
CA ALA A 250 -25.71 -3.38 -4.53
C ALA A 250 -25.21 -4.03 -5.84
N TYR A 251 -24.40 -5.07 -5.71
CA TYR A 251 -23.83 -5.80 -6.83
C TYR A 251 -24.79 -6.91 -7.28
N SER A 252 -25.36 -6.76 -8.48
CA SER A 252 -26.44 -7.62 -8.99
C SER A 252 -26.16 -8.09 -10.43
N PRO A 253 -25.18 -8.98 -10.65
CA PRO A 253 -24.95 -9.58 -11.97
C PRO A 253 -26.06 -10.58 -12.34
N SER A 254 -26.13 -10.93 -13.63
CA SER A 254 -27.15 -11.85 -14.18
C SER A 254 -27.03 -13.27 -13.60
N SER A 255 -28.10 -14.06 -13.70
CA SER A 255 -28.07 -15.48 -13.31
C SER A 255 -27.09 -16.30 -14.14
N GLU A 256 -26.91 -15.95 -15.42
CA GLU A 256 -25.92 -16.55 -16.32
C GLU A 256 -24.49 -16.32 -15.82
N CYS A 257 -24.16 -15.09 -15.42
CA CYS A 257 -22.88 -14.76 -14.78
C CYS A 257 -22.59 -15.67 -13.58
N ARG A 258 -23.60 -15.85 -12.73
CA ARG A 258 -23.50 -16.70 -11.54
C ARG A 258 -23.24 -18.16 -11.89
N MET A 259 -23.94 -18.70 -12.89
CA MET A 259 -23.74 -20.07 -13.35
C MET A 259 -22.37 -20.28 -14.00
N ASN A 260 -21.90 -19.30 -14.78
CA ASN A 260 -20.59 -19.37 -15.44
C ASN A 260 -19.46 -19.43 -14.40
N TRP A 261 -19.53 -18.61 -13.36
CA TRP A 261 -18.60 -18.68 -12.23
C TRP A 261 -18.59 -20.05 -11.56
N GLU A 262 -19.76 -20.58 -11.18
CA GLU A 262 -19.83 -21.89 -10.49
C GLU A 262 -19.30 -23.02 -11.37
N THR A 263 -19.56 -22.95 -12.67
CA THR A 263 -19.06 -23.92 -13.65
C THR A 263 -17.54 -23.82 -13.84
N GLN A 264 -17.00 -22.60 -13.92
CA GLN A 264 -15.58 -22.35 -14.14
C GLN A 264 -14.73 -22.71 -12.93
N THR A 265 -15.21 -22.40 -11.72
CA THR A 265 -14.42 -22.49 -10.49
C THR A 265 -14.74 -23.70 -9.62
N GLY A 266 -15.90 -24.33 -9.84
CA GLY A 266 -16.38 -25.46 -9.03
C GLY A 266 -16.84 -25.06 -7.61
N VAL A 267 -16.88 -23.78 -7.29
CA VAL A 267 -17.33 -23.27 -5.98
C VAL A 267 -18.57 -22.39 -6.11
N LYS A 268 -19.37 -22.31 -5.05
CA LYS A 268 -20.60 -21.51 -5.02
C LYS A 268 -20.35 -20.04 -5.29
N TRP A 269 -21.35 -19.37 -5.86
CA TRP A 269 -21.33 -17.93 -6.10
C TRP A 269 -21.35 -17.12 -4.81
N GLU A 270 -22.20 -17.48 -3.85
CA GLU A 270 -22.20 -16.85 -2.53
C GLU A 270 -21.12 -17.51 -1.67
N ASN A 271 -20.27 -16.70 -1.04
CA ASN A 271 -19.12 -17.16 -0.26
C ASN A 271 -19.59 -18.04 0.90
N GLU A 272 -20.63 -17.59 1.61
CA GLU A 272 -21.20 -18.17 2.83
C GLU A 272 -21.79 -19.56 2.60
N LEU A 273 -22.28 -19.83 1.38
CA LEU A 273 -22.85 -21.10 0.97
C LEU A 273 -21.79 -22.15 0.61
N GLY A 274 -20.51 -21.77 0.57
CA GLY A 274 -19.41 -22.70 0.39
C GLY A 274 -19.22 -23.65 1.59
N PRO A 275 -18.46 -24.75 1.44
CA PRO A 275 -18.23 -25.73 2.49
C PRO A 275 -17.69 -25.14 3.81
N THR A 276 -17.96 -25.80 4.93
CA THR A 276 -17.44 -25.43 6.25
C THR A 276 -15.98 -25.83 6.46
N THR A 277 -15.45 -26.63 5.55
CA THR A 277 -14.07 -27.11 5.54
C THR A 277 -13.41 -26.87 4.19
N LYS A 278 -12.10 -27.05 4.12
CA LYS A 278 -11.32 -27.07 2.87
C LYS A 278 -10.29 -28.18 2.91
N ILE A 279 -9.90 -28.65 1.74
CA ILE A 279 -8.82 -29.63 1.62
C ILE A 279 -7.47 -28.93 1.68
N VAL A 280 -6.58 -29.43 2.55
CA VAL A 280 -5.17 -29.04 2.63
C VAL A 280 -4.31 -30.28 2.55
N ASP A 281 -3.47 -30.37 1.53
CA ASP A 281 -2.53 -31.49 1.39
C ASP A 281 -1.43 -31.39 2.44
N CYS A 282 -1.14 -32.51 3.11
CA CYS A 282 -0.04 -32.59 4.05
C CYS A 282 1.28 -32.35 3.31
N PRO A 283 2.10 -31.36 3.69
CA PRO A 283 3.40 -31.13 3.05
C PRO A 283 4.28 -32.37 3.05
N ALA A 284 4.23 -33.17 4.14
CA ALA A 284 5.00 -34.39 4.38
C ALA A 284 4.58 -35.57 3.48
N CYS A 285 3.39 -36.14 3.71
CA CYS A 285 2.95 -37.37 3.03
C CYS A 285 2.05 -37.14 1.82
N LYS A 286 1.70 -35.88 1.50
CA LYS A 286 0.76 -35.49 0.44
C LYS A 286 -0.69 -35.95 0.64
N GLN A 287 -1.02 -36.58 1.76
CA GLN A 287 -2.40 -36.94 2.08
C GLN A 287 -3.28 -35.69 2.17
N PRO A 288 -4.45 -35.64 1.48
CA PRO A 288 -5.42 -34.59 1.65
C PRO A 288 -6.04 -34.64 3.05
N ASN A 289 -6.08 -33.50 3.74
CA ASN A 289 -6.71 -33.36 5.05
C ASN A 289 -7.91 -32.41 4.95
N ASP A 290 -9.02 -32.79 5.56
CA ASP A 290 -10.21 -31.96 5.66
C ASP A 290 -10.06 -31.00 6.85
N VAL A 291 -9.99 -29.69 6.58
CA VAL A 291 -9.64 -28.66 7.54
C VAL A 291 -10.78 -27.66 7.69
N ALA A 292 -11.29 -27.48 8.89
CA ALA A 292 -12.32 -26.47 9.16
C ALA A 292 -11.82 -25.05 8.84
N TRP A 293 -12.70 -24.20 8.30
CA TRP A 293 -12.40 -22.79 8.11
C TRP A 293 -12.17 -22.06 9.43
N THR A 294 -12.93 -22.40 10.47
CA THR A 294 -12.72 -21.87 11.82
C THR A 294 -13.05 -22.91 12.88
N THR A 295 -12.36 -22.82 14.02
CA THR A 295 -12.71 -23.55 15.25
C THR A 295 -13.36 -22.65 16.30
N CYS A 296 -13.61 -21.37 15.99
CA CYS A 296 -14.21 -20.41 16.93
C CYS A 296 -15.74 -20.47 16.98
N GLY A 297 -16.37 -21.21 16.06
CA GLY A 297 -17.82 -21.33 15.96
C GLY A 297 -18.41 -22.21 17.06
N LEU A 298 -19.44 -21.72 17.74
CA LEU A 298 -20.17 -22.42 18.79
C LEU A 298 -21.69 -22.25 18.62
N PRO A 299 -22.51 -23.25 18.98
CA PRO A 299 -23.97 -23.10 18.94
C PRO A 299 -24.44 -21.88 19.73
N GLU A 300 -25.52 -21.23 19.29
CA GLU A 300 -26.10 -20.06 19.97
C GLU A 300 -26.40 -20.34 21.45
N THR A 301 -26.82 -21.57 21.75
CA THR A 301 -27.17 -22.04 23.09
C THR A 301 -25.97 -22.41 23.95
N TYR A 302 -24.73 -22.07 23.56
CA TYR A 302 -23.54 -22.39 24.34
C TYR A 302 -23.58 -21.68 25.70
N LYS A 303 -23.64 -22.48 26.78
CA LYS A 303 -23.66 -22.03 28.18
C LYS A 303 -22.37 -22.35 28.94
N GLY A 304 -21.25 -22.50 28.22
CA GLY A 304 -19.97 -22.81 28.87
C GLY A 304 -19.52 -21.70 29.82
N VAL A 305 -18.71 -22.05 30.81
CA VAL A 305 -18.35 -21.17 31.94
C VAL A 305 -17.22 -20.20 31.59
N ALA A 306 -16.45 -20.47 30.52
CA ALA A 306 -15.32 -19.64 30.08
C ALA A 306 -15.62 -18.97 28.73
N ASP A 307 -15.13 -17.73 28.57
CA ASP A 307 -15.08 -17.05 27.28
C ASP A 307 -14.18 -17.89 26.33
N PRO A 308 -14.73 -18.46 25.26
CA PRO A 308 -13.99 -19.35 24.36
C PRO A 308 -12.99 -18.58 23.48
N GLY A 309 -13.01 -17.24 23.49
CA GLY A 309 -12.14 -16.42 22.67
C GLY A 309 -12.44 -16.49 21.17
N LEU A 310 -11.57 -15.86 20.37
CA LEU A 310 -11.69 -15.77 18.91
C LEU A 310 -10.41 -16.17 18.16
N THR A 311 -9.42 -16.69 18.90
CA THR A 311 -8.18 -17.26 18.38
C THR A 311 -8.38 -18.75 18.16
N GLY A 312 -8.74 -19.13 16.93
CA GLY A 312 -8.95 -20.53 16.54
C GLY A 312 -7.75 -21.14 15.82
N ASN A 313 -7.88 -22.42 15.45
CA ASN A 313 -6.86 -23.19 14.75
C ASN A 313 -7.28 -23.67 13.36
N GLY A 314 -8.45 -23.25 12.86
CA GLY A 314 -8.90 -23.52 11.49
C GLY A 314 -8.07 -22.76 10.45
N TYR A 315 -8.28 -23.08 9.17
CA TYR A 315 -7.49 -22.48 8.08
C TYR A 315 -7.67 -20.95 7.99
N GLY A 316 -8.88 -20.46 8.26
CA GLY A 316 -9.23 -19.05 8.32
C GLY A 316 -8.87 -18.36 9.65
N ASP A 317 -8.29 -19.08 10.61
CA ASP A 317 -7.97 -18.53 11.93
C ASP A 317 -6.51 -18.05 12.05
N GLY A 318 -6.24 -17.24 13.07
CA GLY A 318 -4.92 -16.69 13.39
C GLY A 318 -3.85 -17.76 13.62
N ASP A 319 -4.19 -18.79 14.39
CA ASP A 319 -3.26 -19.83 14.85
C ASP A 319 -3.48 -21.16 14.13
N PHE A 320 -3.59 -21.14 12.80
CA PHE A 320 -3.85 -22.35 12.01
C PHE A 320 -2.90 -23.51 12.36
N LYS A 321 -3.50 -24.63 12.77
CA LYS A 321 -2.79 -25.83 13.18
C LYS A 321 -3.66 -27.06 12.91
N GLN A 322 -3.21 -27.92 12.01
CA GLN A 322 -3.89 -29.18 11.68
C GLN A 322 -2.94 -30.36 11.83
N THR A 323 -3.32 -31.41 12.56
CA THR A 323 -2.55 -32.67 12.57
C THR A 323 -2.96 -33.52 11.38
N CYS A 324 -1.99 -33.96 10.58
CA CYS A 324 -2.23 -34.88 9.47
C CYS A 324 -2.73 -36.23 10.00
N THR A 325 -3.83 -36.74 9.46
CA THR A 325 -4.45 -37.99 9.92
C THR A 325 -3.63 -39.23 9.58
N GLU A 326 -2.77 -39.15 8.57
CA GLU A 326 -1.96 -40.27 8.09
C GLU A 326 -0.59 -40.34 8.78
N CYS A 327 0.20 -39.27 8.66
CA CYS A 327 1.59 -39.28 9.16
C CYS A 327 1.79 -38.55 10.50
N GLY A 328 0.75 -37.96 11.09
CA GLY A 328 0.81 -37.25 12.37
C GLY A 328 1.56 -35.91 12.35
N VAL A 329 2.09 -35.47 11.21
CA VAL A 329 2.76 -34.17 11.08
C VAL A 329 1.76 -33.04 11.32
N VAL A 330 2.15 -32.08 12.16
CA VAL A 330 1.37 -30.86 12.39
C VAL A 330 1.62 -29.86 11.26
N VAL A 331 0.60 -29.58 10.48
CA VAL A 331 0.59 -28.58 9.41
C VAL A 331 0.28 -27.22 10.02
N THR A 332 1.18 -26.26 9.78
CA THR A 332 1.06 -24.86 10.20
C THR A 332 1.31 -23.94 9.00
N LYS A 333 0.97 -22.65 9.12
CA LYS A 333 1.26 -21.66 8.06
C LYS A 333 2.76 -21.59 7.73
N SER A 334 3.61 -21.62 8.76
CA SER A 334 5.07 -21.62 8.60
C SER A 334 5.57 -22.83 7.81
N LEU A 335 4.98 -24.01 8.04
CA LEU A 335 5.29 -25.21 7.26
C LEU A 335 4.77 -25.09 5.81
N LEU A 336 3.57 -24.54 5.62
CA LEU A 336 3.01 -24.32 4.27
C LEU A 336 3.86 -23.34 3.45
N SER A 337 4.43 -22.30 4.07
CA SER A 337 5.39 -21.38 3.44
C SER A 337 6.64 -22.10 2.93
N VAL A 338 7.21 -23.00 3.74
CA VAL A 338 8.36 -23.83 3.31
C VAL A 338 7.94 -24.77 2.20
N ALA A 339 6.77 -25.40 2.32
CA ALA A 339 6.22 -26.30 1.31
C ALA A 339 6.02 -25.60 -0.04
N LYS A 340 5.59 -24.33 -0.03
CA LYS A 340 5.50 -23.48 -1.22
C LYS A 340 6.86 -23.32 -1.90
N LEU A 341 7.89 -22.92 -1.15
CA LEU A 341 9.25 -22.76 -1.70
C LEU A 341 9.78 -24.07 -2.30
N VAL A 342 9.60 -25.17 -1.59
CA VAL A 342 10.01 -26.51 -2.04
C VAL A 342 9.28 -26.87 -3.34
N ARG A 343 7.95 -26.70 -3.40
CA ARG A 343 7.16 -26.95 -4.62
C ARG A 343 7.61 -26.09 -5.79
N ASP A 344 7.80 -24.79 -5.57
CA ASP A 344 8.19 -23.85 -6.63
C ASP A 344 9.62 -24.15 -7.11
N THR A 345 10.52 -24.61 -6.22
CA THR A 345 11.87 -25.07 -6.58
C THR A 345 11.84 -26.39 -7.37
N ASN A 346 10.99 -27.35 -7.00
CA ASN A 346 10.79 -28.58 -7.77
C ASN A 346 10.29 -28.28 -9.18
N ASN A 347 9.28 -27.42 -9.30
CA ASN A 347 8.76 -27.00 -10.60
C ASN A 347 9.83 -26.30 -11.45
N TYR A 348 10.74 -25.53 -10.83
CA TYR A 348 11.89 -24.95 -11.54
C TYR A 348 12.89 -26.02 -12.03
N ILE A 349 13.19 -27.02 -11.20
CA ILE A 349 14.17 -28.06 -11.53
C ILE A 349 13.63 -29.06 -12.56
N GLU A 350 12.39 -29.53 -12.37
CA GLU A 350 11.81 -30.64 -13.12
C GLU A 350 11.03 -30.16 -14.35
N ASN A 351 10.34 -29.01 -14.23
CA ASN A 351 9.41 -28.52 -15.24
C ASN A 351 9.87 -27.20 -15.89
N ASP A 352 11.07 -26.70 -15.57
CA ASP A 352 11.61 -25.44 -16.10
C ASP A 352 10.69 -24.23 -15.83
N ILE A 353 9.88 -24.24 -14.77
CA ILE A 353 8.97 -23.13 -14.42
C ILE A 353 9.71 -22.07 -13.60
N THR A 354 9.60 -20.80 -13.99
CA THR A 354 10.24 -19.68 -13.27
C THR A 354 9.70 -19.53 -11.84
N MET A 355 10.59 -19.28 -10.89
CA MET A 355 10.21 -19.08 -9.48
C MET A 355 9.72 -17.64 -9.22
N PRO A 356 8.80 -17.45 -8.25
CA PRO A 356 8.44 -16.14 -7.72
C PRO A 356 9.64 -15.31 -7.24
N GLY A 357 9.57 -14.00 -7.46
CA GLY A 357 10.59 -13.03 -7.07
C GLY A 357 11.73 -12.82 -8.08
N SER A 358 11.83 -13.65 -9.13
CA SER A 358 12.96 -13.66 -10.08
C SER A 358 12.62 -13.15 -11.49
N VAL A 359 11.65 -12.22 -11.63
CA VAL A 359 11.23 -11.73 -12.97
C VAL A 359 11.38 -10.22 -13.16
N LEU A 360 11.32 -9.42 -12.10
CA LEU A 360 11.52 -7.96 -12.17
C LEU A 360 12.83 -7.55 -11.50
N HIS A 361 13.55 -6.63 -12.12
CA HIS A 361 14.70 -5.96 -11.50
C HIS A 361 14.18 -5.08 -10.34
N PRO A 362 14.82 -5.12 -9.15
CA PRO A 362 14.17 -4.65 -7.94
C PRO A 362 14.21 -3.12 -7.83
N GLU A 363 15.15 -2.47 -8.52
CA GLU A 363 15.24 -1.02 -8.59
C GLU A 363 14.12 -0.44 -9.48
N SER A 364 14.16 -0.81 -10.76
CA SER A 364 13.24 -0.32 -11.76
C SER A 364 11.82 -0.84 -11.55
N GLY A 365 11.64 -2.04 -10.99
CA GLY A 365 10.35 -2.74 -11.00
C GLY A 365 9.94 -3.20 -12.39
N MET A 366 10.88 -3.21 -13.34
CA MET A 366 10.66 -3.56 -14.74
C MET A 366 11.40 -4.87 -15.06
N PRO A 367 11.08 -5.56 -16.17
CA PRO A 367 11.97 -6.58 -16.72
C PRO A 367 13.41 -6.05 -16.82
N PRO A 368 14.43 -6.87 -16.50
CA PRO A 368 15.82 -6.45 -16.48
C PRO A 368 16.37 -6.13 -17.86
N THR A 369 17.36 -5.24 -17.92
CA THR A 369 18.22 -5.10 -19.10
C THR A 369 19.14 -6.33 -19.24
N PRO A 370 19.74 -6.58 -20.42
CA PRO A 370 20.56 -7.78 -20.64
C PRO A 370 21.70 -7.99 -19.63
N ASP A 371 22.31 -6.91 -19.13
CA ASP A 371 23.36 -6.93 -18.12
C ASP A 371 22.86 -7.23 -16.70
N GLN A 372 21.55 -7.08 -16.45
CA GLN A 372 20.91 -7.30 -15.16
C GLN A 372 20.33 -8.71 -15.00
N ILE A 373 20.11 -9.45 -16.10
CA ILE A 373 19.44 -10.76 -16.09
C ILE A 373 20.07 -11.72 -15.08
N ALA A 374 21.41 -11.81 -15.07
CA ALA A 374 22.14 -12.71 -14.17
C ALA A 374 21.84 -12.45 -12.69
N ASP A 375 21.68 -11.18 -12.29
CA ASP A 375 21.34 -10.82 -10.90
C ASP A 375 19.89 -11.19 -10.58
N VAL A 376 18.97 -11.04 -11.55
CA VAL A 376 17.54 -11.30 -11.37
C VAL A 376 17.23 -12.78 -11.18
N ILE A 377 17.92 -13.66 -11.89
CA ILE A 377 17.70 -15.11 -11.85
C ILE A 377 18.54 -15.84 -10.80
N LEU A 378 19.58 -15.19 -10.24
CA LEU A 378 20.47 -15.77 -9.23
C LEU A 378 19.75 -16.43 -8.03
N PRO A 379 18.62 -15.88 -7.51
CA PRO A 379 17.87 -16.56 -6.45
C PRO A 379 17.39 -17.97 -6.81
N ASN A 380 17.09 -18.25 -8.09
CA ASN A 380 16.63 -19.57 -8.53
C ASN A 380 17.77 -20.58 -8.47
N HIS A 381 18.99 -20.16 -8.84
CA HIS A 381 20.18 -20.99 -8.70
C HIS A 381 20.50 -21.26 -7.23
N LEU A 382 20.33 -20.27 -6.35
CA LEU A 382 20.50 -20.44 -4.91
C LEU A 382 19.50 -21.45 -4.35
N ALA A 383 18.21 -21.32 -4.68
CA ALA A 383 17.19 -22.26 -4.24
C ALA A 383 17.47 -23.68 -4.76
N LYS A 384 17.82 -23.82 -6.05
CA LYS A 384 18.22 -25.09 -6.66
C LYS A 384 19.43 -25.71 -5.97
N GLN A 385 20.47 -24.95 -5.69
CA GLN A 385 21.66 -25.47 -5.01
C GLN A 385 21.36 -25.86 -3.56
N ALA A 386 20.59 -25.04 -2.85
CA ALA A 386 20.28 -25.25 -1.45
C ALA A 386 19.37 -26.47 -1.25
N LEU A 387 18.34 -26.59 -2.08
CA LEU A 387 17.29 -27.57 -1.89
C LEU A 387 17.49 -28.80 -2.79
N GLY A 388 18.14 -28.71 -3.94
CA GLY A 388 18.17 -29.76 -4.97
C GLY A 388 18.33 -31.20 -4.48
N SER A 389 19.30 -31.50 -3.61
CA SER A 389 19.50 -32.85 -3.03
C SER A 389 18.90 -33.06 -1.63
N GLN A 390 18.29 -32.03 -1.05
CA GLN A 390 17.75 -32.02 0.32
C GLN A 390 16.22 -31.84 0.37
N LEU A 391 15.54 -31.70 -0.78
CA LEU A 391 14.10 -31.43 -0.87
C LEU A 391 13.24 -32.41 -0.07
N GLU A 392 13.56 -33.70 -0.15
CA GLU A 392 12.84 -34.75 0.59
C GLU A 392 13.09 -34.69 2.10
N ASN A 393 14.29 -34.25 2.51
CA ASN A 393 14.66 -34.14 3.92
C ASN A 393 13.97 -32.96 4.61
N PHE A 394 13.62 -31.90 3.88
CA PHE A 394 12.87 -30.75 4.41
C PHE A 394 11.39 -31.03 4.64
N ILE A 395 10.91 -32.17 4.18
CA ILE A 395 9.49 -32.52 4.20
C ILE A 395 9.26 -33.75 5.10
N ASN A 396 10.23 -34.66 5.20
CA ASN A 396 10.19 -35.84 6.06
C ASN A 396 10.81 -35.56 7.44
N TYR A 397 10.01 -35.06 8.40
CA TYR A 397 10.46 -34.83 9.78
C TYR A 397 9.63 -35.57 10.83
N SER A 398 10.28 -35.94 11.94
CA SER A 398 9.63 -36.37 13.17
C SER A 398 8.98 -35.18 13.90
N MET A 399 7.95 -35.45 14.71
CA MET A 399 7.04 -34.46 15.33
C MET A 399 7.67 -33.32 16.17
N GLY A 400 9.01 -33.22 16.30
CA GLY A 400 9.69 -32.31 17.22
C GLY A 400 10.34 -31.05 16.65
N ASN A 401 10.69 -30.98 15.34
CA ASN A 401 11.40 -29.84 14.74
C ASN A 401 10.89 -29.54 13.32
N LEU A 402 9.74 -28.86 13.20
CA LEU A 402 9.20 -28.47 11.90
C LEU A 402 10.02 -27.32 11.28
N PRO A 403 10.34 -27.37 9.97
CA PRO A 403 11.07 -26.31 9.31
C PRO A 403 10.21 -25.05 9.19
N SER A 404 10.89 -23.93 9.17
CA SER A 404 10.30 -22.63 8.84
C SER A 404 11.19 -21.90 7.83
N MET A 405 10.74 -20.73 7.37
CA MET A 405 11.57 -19.88 6.52
C MET A 405 12.86 -19.40 7.22
N LEU A 406 12.94 -19.45 8.55
CA LEU A 406 14.20 -19.25 9.29
C LEU A 406 15.19 -20.39 9.03
N THR A 407 14.72 -21.63 9.01
CA THR A 407 15.54 -22.79 8.66
C THR A 407 16.13 -22.65 7.25
N ILE A 408 15.32 -22.17 6.29
CA ILE A 408 15.74 -21.88 4.92
C ILE A 408 16.76 -20.73 4.89
N LYS A 409 16.51 -19.65 5.63
CA LYS A 409 17.44 -18.52 5.76
C LYS A 409 18.80 -18.98 6.24
N ASP A 410 18.86 -19.84 7.25
CA ASP A 410 20.11 -20.35 7.81
C ASP A 410 20.83 -21.26 6.82
N LEU A 411 20.11 -22.06 6.04
CA LEU A 411 20.68 -22.84 4.94
C LEU A 411 21.30 -21.94 3.86
N PHE A 412 20.57 -20.93 3.40
CA PHE A 412 21.09 -19.96 2.43
C PHE A 412 22.31 -19.22 2.99
N SER A 413 22.28 -18.85 4.26
CA SER A 413 23.40 -18.21 4.97
C SER A 413 24.68 -19.05 4.91
N LYS A 414 24.56 -20.37 5.09
CA LYS A 414 25.71 -21.29 5.02
C LYS A 414 26.32 -21.30 3.63
N ILE A 415 25.52 -21.38 2.57
CA ILE A 415 26.00 -21.36 1.18
C ILE A 415 26.71 -20.03 0.88
N LEU A 416 26.04 -18.92 1.18
CA LEU A 416 26.51 -17.55 0.93
C LEU A 416 27.72 -17.14 1.79
N SER A 417 28.08 -17.93 2.81
CA SER A 417 29.25 -17.67 3.65
C SER A 417 30.58 -18.12 3.02
N THR A 418 30.53 -18.88 1.92
CA THR A 418 31.71 -19.48 1.28
C THR A 418 31.93 -18.97 -0.15
N GLU A 419 33.18 -18.86 -0.58
CA GLU A 419 33.51 -18.49 -1.97
C GLU A 419 32.96 -19.48 -2.98
N GLN A 420 33.15 -20.77 -2.69
CA GLN A 420 32.66 -21.84 -3.53
C GLN A 420 31.14 -21.81 -3.67
N GLY A 421 30.41 -21.55 -2.57
CA GLY A 421 28.94 -21.43 -2.58
C GLY A 421 28.44 -20.20 -3.36
N VAL A 422 29.11 -19.06 -3.25
CA VAL A 422 28.77 -17.86 -4.05
C VAL A 422 29.12 -18.07 -5.52
N SER A 423 30.24 -18.74 -5.82
CA SER A 423 30.63 -19.06 -7.18
C SER A 423 29.66 -20.03 -7.86
N SER A 424 29.12 -21.00 -7.13
CA SER A 424 28.28 -22.05 -7.71
C SER A 424 26.86 -21.59 -8.07
N ILE A 425 26.39 -20.46 -7.51
CA ILE A 425 25.08 -19.86 -7.86
C ILE A 425 25.18 -18.82 -8.98
N ARG A 426 26.37 -18.35 -9.31
CA ARG A 426 26.58 -17.35 -10.37
C ARG A 426 26.73 -18.02 -11.73
N ASP A 427 26.20 -17.38 -12.77
CA ASP A 427 26.44 -17.80 -14.15
C ASP A 427 27.95 -17.71 -14.47
N PRO A 428 28.57 -18.74 -15.09
CA PRO A 428 29.96 -18.69 -15.53
C PRO A 428 30.35 -17.45 -16.34
N LYS A 429 29.43 -16.90 -17.16
CA LYS A 429 29.65 -15.66 -17.93
C LYS A 429 29.69 -14.42 -17.03
N ALA A 430 28.87 -14.38 -15.98
CA ALA A 430 28.87 -13.31 -14.97
C ALA A 430 30.07 -13.40 -14.01
N GLN A 431 30.67 -14.60 -13.90
CA GLN A 431 31.89 -14.81 -13.14
C GLN A 431 33.11 -14.19 -13.84
N ALA A 432 33.19 -14.28 -15.18
CA ALA A 432 34.30 -13.72 -15.96
C ALA A 432 34.43 -12.19 -15.81
N THR A 433 33.33 -11.46 -15.68
CA THR A 433 33.33 -9.99 -15.48
C THR A 433 33.62 -9.57 -14.02
N ALA A 434 33.42 -10.46 -13.05
CA ALA A 434 33.70 -10.23 -11.64
C ALA A 434 35.18 -10.44 -11.27
N SER A 435 36.00 -10.97 -12.18
CA SER A 435 37.42 -11.34 -12.00
C SER A 435 38.41 -10.17 -11.84
N ALA A 436 37.95 -8.93 -11.62
CA ALA A 436 38.83 -7.85 -11.20
C ALA A 436 39.28 -8.15 -9.74
N SER A 437 40.49 -8.70 -9.62
CA SER A 437 41.13 -9.20 -8.40
C SER A 437 40.78 -8.40 -7.12
N PRO A 438 40.31 -9.06 -6.03
CA PRO A 438 40.24 -8.40 -4.74
C PRO A 438 41.66 -8.18 -4.23
N SER A 439 42.16 -6.94 -4.33
CA SER A 439 43.30 -6.53 -3.53
C SER A 439 42.91 -6.66 -2.05
N ASN A 440 43.70 -7.43 -1.30
CA ASN A 440 43.66 -7.57 0.17
C ASN A 440 42.57 -8.49 0.77
N GLY A 441 42.63 -9.80 0.51
CA GLY A 441 42.11 -10.82 1.44
C GLY A 441 40.64 -10.68 1.90
N ALA A 442 39.82 -9.96 1.15
CA ALA A 442 38.44 -9.68 1.51
C ALA A 442 37.56 -10.87 1.15
N ARG A 443 36.68 -11.28 2.07
CA ARG A 443 35.69 -12.34 1.84
C ARG A 443 34.92 -12.07 0.53
N PRO A 444 34.58 -13.09 -0.27
CA PRO A 444 33.70 -12.92 -1.42
C PRO A 444 32.36 -12.35 -0.95
N ARG A 445 31.96 -11.21 -1.50
CA ARG A 445 30.70 -10.55 -1.16
C ARG A 445 29.73 -10.62 -2.33
N LEU A 446 28.46 -10.88 -2.02
CA LEU A 446 27.37 -10.62 -2.93
C LEU A 446 27.40 -9.14 -3.36
N ARG A 447 27.11 -8.87 -4.63
CA ARG A 447 26.78 -7.52 -5.08
C ARG A 447 25.52 -7.04 -4.35
N SER A 448 25.39 -5.72 -4.21
CA SER A 448 24.21 -5.13 -3.56
C SER A 448 22.90 -5.56 -4.27
N THR A 449 22.92 -5.62 -5.60
CA THR A 449 21.80 -6.07 -6.44
C THR A 449 21.45 -7.54 -6.25
N GLU A 450 22.44 -8.43 -6.25
CA GLU A 450 22.26 -9.87 -5.94
C GLU A 450 21.64 -10.05 -4.55
N ALA A 451 22.14 -9.33 -3.55
CA ALA A 451 21.58 -9.34 -2.21
C ALA A 451 20.11 -8.89 -2.20
N VAL A 452 19.77 -7.78 -2.87
CA VAL A 452 18.38 -7.30 -2.98
C VAL A 452 17.48 -8.36 -3.62
N GLN A 453 17.93 -9.03 -4.68
CA GLN A 453 17.12 -10.04 -5.38
C GLN A 453 16.85 -11.27 -4.52
N ILE A 454 17.82 -11.69 -3.71
CA ILE A 454 17.59 -12.76 -2.72
C ILE A 454 16.51 -12.32 -1.72
N ARG A 455 16.52 -11.07 -1.24
CA ARG A 455 15.45 -10.56 -0.35
C ARG A 455 14.08 -10.64 -1.00
N LYS A 456 13.99 -10.17 -2.25
CA LYS A 456 12.75 -10.13 -3.00
C LYS A 456 12.18 -11.53 -3.20
N MET A 457 13.02 -12.51 -3.52
CA MET A 457 12.58 -13.91 -3.59
C MET A 457 12.10 -14.41 -2.23
N MET A 458 12.87 -14.20 -1.16
CA MET A 458 12.50 -14.63 0.20
C MET A 458 11.17 -14.03 0.69
N SER A 459 10.87 -12.77 0.33
CA SER A 459 9.62 -12.12 0.74
C SER A 459 8.37 -12.77 0.12
N ARG A 460 8.51 -13.57 -0.95
CA ARG A 460 7.41 -14.35 -1.55
C ARG A 460 7.02 -15.59 -0.78
N TYR A 461 7.77 -15.91 0.28
CA TYR A 461 7.59 -17.12 1.08
C TYR A 461 7.51 -16.83 2.59
N TRP A 462 8.05 -15.72 3.08
CA TRP A 462 8.29 -15.49 4.52
C TRP A 462 7.04 -15.64 5.41
N GLU A 463 5.86 -15.24 4.92
CA GLU A 463 4.55 -15.45 5.57
C GLU A 463 3.44 -15.70 4.53
N THR A 464 3.85 -16.02 3.30
CA THR A 464 2.95 -16.22 2.17
C THR A 464 3.01 -17.69 1.74
N HIS A 465 1.90 -18.39 1.94
CA HIS A 465 1.73 -19.78 1.51
C HIS A 465 0.76 -19.94 0.34
N SER A 466 0.10 -18.86 -0.09
CA SER A 466 -0.69 -18.83 -1.33
C SER A 466 0.22 -18.82 -2.56
N ILE A 467 -0.36 -18.88 -3.75
CA ILE A 467 0.42 -18.80 -5.01
C ILE A 467 0.92 -17.38 -5.35
N PHE A 468 0.45 -16.36 -4.63
CA PHE A 468 0.67 -14.96 -4.97
C PHE A 468 1.94 -14.39 -4.35
N ALA A 469 2.44 -13.30 -4.94
CA ALA A 469 3.59 -12.56 -4.46
C ALA A 469 3.33 -11.82 -3.12
N LEU A 470 2.06 -11.64 -2.76
CA LEU A 470 1.56 -10.88 -1.63
C LEU A 470 0.65 -11.73 -0.75
N ASP A 471 0.65 -11.48 0.56
CA ASP A 471 -0.40 -11.96 1.45
C ASP A 471 -1.68 -11.13 1.26
N LEU A 472 -2.55 -11.62 0.39
CA LEU A 472 -3.78 -10.95 0.00
C LEU A 472 -4.78 -10.81 1.16
N VAL A 473 -4.76 -11.68 2.18
CA VAL A 473 -5.67 -11.54 3.33
C VAL A 473 -5.30 -10.29 4.11
N ALA A 474 -4.02 -10.15 4.46
CA ALA A 474 -3.55 -8.99 5.18
C ALA A 474 -3.65 -7.70 4.35
N ALA A 475 -3.41 -7.78 3.03
CA ALA A 475 -3.55 -6.65 2.13
C ALA A 475 -5.01 -6.15 2.04
N VAL A 476 -5.99 -7.05 1.94
CA VAL A 476 -7.42 -6.68 1.90
C VAL A 476 -7.84 -6.03 3.22
N MET A 477 -7.34 -6.54 4.35
CA MET A 477 -7.61 -5.94 5.67
C MET A 477 -7.06 -4.51 5.79
N ARG A 478 -5.85 -4.27 5.31
CA ARG A 478 -5.27 -2.92 5.24
C ARG A 478 -6.09 -2.02 4.32
N GLN A 479 -6.41 -2.46 3.11
CA GLN A 479 -7.24 -1.69 2.17
C GLN A 479 -8.64 -1.37 2.72
N GLY A 480 -9.22 -2.26 3.54
CA GLY A 480 -10.47 -2.01 4.24
C GLY A 480 -10.48 -0.72 5.08
N THR A 481 -9.32 -0.33 5.62
CA THR A 481 -9.18 0.94 6.37
C THR A 481 -9.29 2.17 5.45
N PHE A 482 -8.75 2.08 4.23
CA PHE A 482 -8.91 3.14 3.23
C PHE A 482 -10.37 3.24 2.79
N ILE A 483 -10.98 2.11 2.46
CA ILE A 483 -12.38 2.00 1.99
C ILE A 483 -13.33 2.64 3.00
N GLU A 484 -13.22 2.26 4.28
CA GLU A 484 -14.09 2.80 5.33
C GLU A 484 -13.95 4.32 5.49
N LYS A 485 -12.71 4.83 5.46
CA LYS A 485 -12.44 6.28 5.53
C LYS A 485 -12.98 7.02 4.30
N ALA A 486 -12.80 6.47 3.10
CA ALA A 486 -13.28 7.08 1.85
C ALA A 486 -14.82 7.15 1.82
N VAL A 487 -15.50 6.06 2.23
CA VAL A 487 -16.96 6.02 2.34
C VAL A 487 -17.47 6.98 3.41
N ARG A 488 -16.80 7.07 4.56
CA ARG A 488 -17.18 7.98 5.65
C ARG A 488 -17.06 9.46 5.27
N LEU A 489 -16.11 9.83 4.40
CA LEU A 489 -16.02 11.18 3.85
C LEU A 489 -17.17 11.51 2.90
N ASN A 490 -17.94 10.51 2.47
CA ASN A 490 -19.19 10.65 1.75
C ASN A 490 -19.08 11.44 0.42
N TRP A 491 -17.94 11.35 -0.26
CA TRP A 491 -17.71 12.08 -1.52
C TRP A 491 -18.73 11.73 -2.60
N LEU A 492 -19.14 10.45 -2.69
CA LEU A 492 -20.05 9.95 -3.73
C LEU A 492 -21.42 10.63 -3.71
N PHE A 493 -21.89 11.06 -2.53
CA PHE A 493 -23.17 11.71 -2.35
C PHE A 493 -23.05 13.23 -2.15
N SER A 494 -21.87 13.79 -2.45
CA SER A 494 -21.64 15.23 -2.40
C SER A 494 -22.34 15.95 -3.56
N PRO A 495 -23.00 17.10 -3.33
CA PRO A 495 -23.60 17.90 -4.41
C PRO A 495 -22.56 18.44 -5.40
N VAL A 496 -21.28 18.45 -5.03
CA VAL A 496 -20.16 18.93 -5.84
C VAL A 496 -19.23 17.79 -6.30
N LEU A 497 -19.71 16.54 -6.30
CA LEU A 497 -18.93 15.33 -6.61
C LEU A 497 -17.98 15.50 -7.81
N ARG A 498 -18.51 15.93 -8.97
CA ARG A 498 -17.71 16.07 -10.19
C ARG A 498 -16.61 17.12 -10.06
N GLN A 499 -16.88 18.25 -9.41
CA GLN A 499 -15.85 19.29 -9.16
C GLN A 499 -14.81 18.81 -8.16
N SER A 500 -15.22 18.08 -7.11
CA SER A 500 -14.30 17.47 -6.16
C SER A 500 -13.36 16.47 -6.85
N MET A 501 -13.90 15.56 -7.68
CA MET A 501 -13.09 14.58 -8.41
C MET A 501 -12.12 15.26 -9.39
N ASP A 502 -12.54 16.31 -10.07
CA ASP A 502 -11.66 17.08 -10.96
C ASP A 502 -10.48 17.70 -10.18
N ARG A 503 -10.75 18.32 -9.03
CA ARG A 503 -9.69 18.82 -8.13
C ARG A 503 -8.77 17.70 -7.65
N PHE A 504 -9.31 16.53 -7.32
CA PHE A 504 -8.52 15.38 -6.88
C PHE A 504 -7.59 14.89 -7.99
N CYS A 505 -8.08 14.80 -9.24
CA CYS A 505 -7.28 14.47 -10.42
C CYS A 505 -6.13 15.48 -10.62
N GLN A 506 -6.39 16.79 -10.52
CA GLN A 506 -5.36 17.82 -10.62
C GLN A 506 -4.30 17.70 -9.50
N LYS A 507 -4.76 17.46 -8.26
CA LYS A 507 -3.88 17.26 -7.10
C LYS A 507 -3.02 15.99 -7.24
N TYR A 508 -3.59 14.93 -7.80
CA TYR A 508 -2.86 13.70 -8.12
C TYR A 508 -1.80 13.90 -9.20
N GLN A 509 -2.08 14.63 -10.28
CA GLN A 509 -1.07 14.94 -11.30
C GLN A 509 0.14 15.66 -10.70
N ARG A 510 -0.10 16.61 -9.79
CA ARG A 510 0.95 17.30 -9.01
C ARG A 510 1.71 16.35 -8.08
N PHE A 511 1.02 15.43 -7.41
CA PHE A 511 1.64 14.38 -6.58
C PHE A 511 2.51 13.43 -7.41
N LEU A 512 2.03 13.00 -8.56
CA LEU A 512 2.76 12.17 -9.50
C LEU A 512 4.02 12.90 -10.01
N LEU A 513 3.95 14.21 -10.27
CA LEU A 513 5.14 15.01 -10.58
C LEU A 513 6.16 15.01 -9.43
N ILE A 514 5.72 15.13 -8.18
CA ILE A 514 6.61 15.02 -7.02
C ILE A 514 7.29 13.64 -6.99
N MET A 515 6.55 12.55 -7.24
CA MET A 515 7.14 11.19 -7.25
C MET A 515 8.19 11.02 -8.36
N HIS A 516 7.94 11.56 -9.55
CA HIS A 516 8.92 11.61 -10.64
C HIS A 516 10.14 12.45 -10.30
N GLU A 517 9.97 13.48 -9.48
CA GLU A 517 11.02 14.40 -9.08
C GLU A 517 11.81 13.99 -7.84
N ASP A 518 11.23 13.20 -6.96
CA ASP A 518 11.83 12.76 -5.71
C ASP A 518 11.86 11.22 -5.65
N SER A 519 12.51 10.61 -6.63
CA SER A 519 12.59 9.15 -6.81
C SER A 519 13.33 8.41 -5.69
N MET A 520 13.94 9.14 -4.75
CA MET A 520 14.75 8.64 -3.66
C MET A 520 14.01 8.58 -2.33
N HIS A 521 12.80 9.16 -2.23
CA HIS A 521 12.09 9.28 -0.96
C HIS A 521 10.62 8.85 -1.06
N LEU A 522 10.09 8.39 0.06
CA LEU A 522 8.68 8.05 0.19
C LEU A 522 7.82 9.30 0.00
N CYS A 523 6.88 9.24 -0.94
CA CYS A 523 5.83 10.22 -1.11
C CYS A 523 4.52 9.65 -0.57
N VAL A 524 3.88 10.34 0.38
CA VAL A 524 2.68 9.83 1.05
C VAL A 524 1.46 10.62 0.58
N PRO A 525 0.42 9.95 0.06
CA PRO A 525 -0.77 10.62 -0.44
C PRO A 525 -1.68 11.10 0.71
N THR A 526 -2.53 12.08 0.39
CA THR A 526 -3.77 12.34 1.14
C THR A 526 -4.87 11.41 0.61
N LEU A 527 -5.95 11.14 1.36
CA LEU A 527 -7.00 10.20 0.98
C LEU A 527 -7.59 10.48 -0.42
N ASP A 528 -7.79 11.75 -0.77
CA ASP A 528 -8.29 12.19 -2.06
C ASP A 528 -7.30 11.91 -3.21
N VAL A 529 -6.00 12.12 -2.96
CA VAL A 529 -4.93 11.76 -3.91
C VAL A 529 -4.80 10.24 -4.06
N ASP A 530 -4.93 9.50 -2.96
CA ASP A 530 -4.78 8.04 -2.93
C ASP A 530 -5.91 7.36 -3.70
N LEU A 531 -7.15 7.85 -3.59
CA LEU A 531 -8.27 7.40 -4.43
C LEU A 531 -7.93 7.47 -5.93
N VAL A 532 -7.40 8.61 -6.37
CA VAL A 532 -7.04 8.82 -7.79
C VAL A 532 -5.83 7.96 -8.16
N TRP A 533 -4.87 7.79 -7.26
CA TRP A 533 -3.70 6.94 -7.49
C TRP A 533 -4.08 5.47 -7.63
N HIS A 534 -4.94 4.95 -6.75
CA HIS A 534 -5.53 3.63 -6.86
C HIS A 534 -6.31 3.48 -8.17
N THR A 535 -7.09 4.49 -8.55
CA THR A 535 -7.79 4.51 -9.85
C THR A 535 -6.83 4.34 -11.03
N HIS A 536 -5.66 4.99 -10.98
CA HIS A 536 -4.62 4.83 -12.01
C HIS A 536 -4.00 3.43 -11.98
N GLN A 537 -3.72 2.86 -10.80
CA GLN A 537 -3.17 1.50 -10.67
C GLN A 537 -4.10 0.42 -11.22
N LEU A 538 -5.42 0.65 -11.15
CA LEU A 538 -6.46 -0.20 -11.75
C LEU A 538 -6.47 -0.13 -13.29
N ALA A 539 -5.65 0.75 -13.88
CA ALA A 539 -5.27 0.81 -15.30
C ALA A 539 -3.76 0.47 -15.45
N PRO A 540 -3.34 -0.77 -15.14
CA PRO A 540 -1.92 -1.15 -14.95
C PRO A 540 -0.99 -0.88 -16.14
N ARG A 541 -1.41 -1.10 -17.40
CA ARG A 541 -0.60 -0.77 -18.59
C ARG A 541 -0.40 0.75 -18.73
N ALA A 542 -1.45 1.54 -18.53
CA ALA A 542 -1.36 3.00 -18.52
C ALA A 542 -0.46 3.52 -17.39
N TYR A 543 -0.66 2.99 -16.18
CA TYR A 543 0.13 3.34 -15.00
C TYR A 543 1.62 2.98 -15.16
N TYR A 544 1.90 1.79 -15.69
CA TYR A 544 3.25 1.36 -16.03
C TYR A 544 3.90 2.33 -17.02
N LYS A 545 3.22 2.67 -18.11
CA LYS A 545 3.74 3.62 -19.11
C LYS A 545 3.97 5.02 -18.51
N SER A 546 3.02 5.52 -17.73
CA SER A 546 3.05 6.86 -17.13
C SER A 546 4.27 7.02 -16.20
N THR A 547 4.49 6.05 -15.33
CA THR A 547 5.55 6.08 -14.31
C THR A 547 6.94 5.78 -14.87
N THR A 548 7.04 4.87 -15.85
CA THR A 548 8.33 4.51 -16.45
C THR A 548 8.84 5.57 -17.44
N THR A 549 7.95 6.21 -18.21
CA THR A 549 8.33 7.19 -19.24
C THR A 549 8.74 8.54 -18.65
N HIS A 550 7.99 9.06 -17.68
CA HIS A 550 8.24 10.39 -17.11
C HIS A 550 9.45 10.40 -16.17
N SER A 551 9.74 9.29 -15.49
CA SER A 551 10.92 9.14 -14.63
C SER A 551 12.25 9.28 -15.39
N GLY A 552 12.28 8.99 -16.70
CA GLY A 552 13.50 9.03 -17.53
C GLY A 552 13.75 10.33 -18.31
N LYS A 553 12.81 11.28 -18.34
CA LYS A 553 12.94 12.53 -19.14
C LYS A 553 13.92 13.56 -18.56
N LEU A 554 14.30 13.41 -17.28
CA LEU A 554 15.34 14.23 -16.66
C LEU A 554 16.65 13.45 -16.72
N ALA A 555 17.66 13.97 -17.42
CA ALA A 555 18.93 13.30 -17.78
C ALA A 555 19.74 12.66 -16.64
N LEU A 556 19.32 12.83 -15.38
CA LEU A 556 19.94 12.31 -14.17
C LEU A 556 19.11 11.23 -13.45
N ARG A 557 17.94 10.84 -13.98
CA ARG A 557 17.03 9.87 -13.33
C ARG A 557 16.78 8.65 -14.21
N LYS A 558 16.76 7.48 -13.58
CA LYS A 558 16.42 6.21 -14.22
C LYS A 558 14.91 6.02 -14.27
N ALA A 559 14.41 5.46 -15.36
CA ALA A 559 13.02 5.02 -15.49
C ALA A 559 12.66 4.02 -14.38
N LYS A 560 11.46 4.17 -13.80
CA LYS A 560 11.03 3.39 -12.65
C LYS A 560 9.53 3.16 -12.68
N PHE A 561 9.11 1.91 -12.56
CA PHE A 561 7.72 1.55 -12.33
C PHE A 561 7.39 1.82 -10.86
N VAL A 562 6.63 2.87 -10.57
CA VAL A 562 6.38 3.31 -9.18
C VAL A 562 5.45 2.31 -8.49
N ASP A 563 5.89 1.79 -7.35
CA ASP A 563 5.09 0.87 -6.55
C ASP A 563 4.20 1.59 -5.53
N HIS A 564 3.15 0.91 -5.08
CA HIS A 564 2.34 1.31 -3.93
C HIS A 564 2.64 0.34 -2.81
N ASN A 565 3.39 0.82 -1.81
CA ASN A 565 3.76 -0.04 -0.70
C ASN A 565 2.56 -0.18 0.23
N ASP A 566 2.03 -1.38 0.32
CA ASP A 566 0.86 -1.69 1.13
C ASP A 566 1.19 -1.88 2.62
N LYS A 567 2.47 -1.84 3.04
CA LYS A 567 2.88 -1.94 4.44
C LYS A 567 4.11 -1.07 4.77
N VAL A 568 3.91 -0.04 5.59
CA VAL A 568 4.89 0.99 5.94
C VAL A 568 4.84 1.28 7.44
N GLU A 569 6.01 1.35 8.06
CA GLU A 569 6.13 1.71 9.48
C GLU A 569 5.60 3.14 9.76
N GLU A 570 4.78 3.27 10.81
CA GLU A 570 4.04 4.50 11.14
C GLU A 570 4.91 5.77 11.18
N SER A 571 6.08 5.72 11.83
CA SER A 571 6.93 6.92 11.97
C SER A 571 7.55 7.33 10.64
N THR A 572 7.91 6.35 9.80
CA THR A 572 8.39 6.54 8.43
C THR A 572 7.30 7.14 7.56
N LEU A 573 6.07 6.63 7.65
CA LEU A 573 4.91 7.17 6.95
C LEU A 573 4.66 8.64 7.35
N ALA A 574 4.61 8.93 8.65
CA ALA A 574 4.34 10.27 9.15
C ALA A 574 5.42 11.30 8.76
N ARG A 575 6.71 10.93 8.88
CA ARG A 575 7.84 11.78 8.44
C ARG A 575 7.80 12.05 6.95
N SER A 576 7.42 11.05 6.16
CA SER A 576 7.38 11.16 4.71
C SER A 576 6.19 11.99 4.26
N PHE A 577 5.04 11.90 4.94
CA PHE A 577 3.91 12.80 4.74
C PHE A 577 4.23 14.27 5.07
N GLU A 578 4.98 14.53 6.14
CA GLU A 578 5.48 15.87 6.46
C GLU A 578 6.31 16.43 5.30
N ARG A 579 7.24 15.61 4.77
CA ARG A 579 8.08 15.97 3.61
C ARG A 579 7.26 16.19 2.35
N THR A 580 6.35 15.29 2.00
CA THR A 580 5.48 15.43 0.82
C THR A 580 4.67 16.72 0.91
N SER A 581 4.11 17.02 2.09
CA SER A 581 3.36 18.24 2.34
C SER A 581 4.23 19.50 2.16
N ALA A 582 5.46 19.48 2.65
CA ALA A 582 6.41 20.58 2.48
C ALA A 582 6.80 20.78 1.01
N THR A 583 7.09 19.70 0.28
CA THR A 583 7.44 19.73 -1.14
C THR A 583 6.27 20.24 -2.00
N TYR A 584 5.06 19.77 -1.74
CA TYR A 584 3.86 20.21 -2.44
C TYR A 584 3.63 21.72 -2.23
N LEU A 585 3.69 22.18 -0.99
CA LEU A 585 3.54 23.59 -0.65
C LEU A 585 4.62 24.46 -1.31
N ALA A 586 5.88 24.00 -1.27
CA ALA A 586 6.98 24.71 -1.91
C ALA A 586 6.80 24.82 -3.43
N LYS A 587 6.33 23.76 -4.10
CA LYS A 587 6.19 23.74 -5.56
C LYS A 587 4.96 24.50 -6.06
N PHE A 588 3.82 24.29 -5.42
CA PHE A 588 2.53 24.74 -5.94
C PHE A 588 1.97 25.95 -5.19
N GLY A 589 2.49 26.27 -4.01
CA GLY A 589 2.00 27.39 -3.20
C GLY A 589 0.62 27.15 -2.60
N GLU A 590 0.22 25.89 -2.45
CA GLU A 590 -1.07 25.46 -1.89
C GLU A 590 -0.80 24.44 -0.77
N VAL A 591 -1.67 24.39 0.24
CA VAL A 591 -1.57 23.38 1.31
C VAL A 591 -1.90 21.99 0.76
N TYR A 592 -1.17 20.97 1.21
CA TYR A 592 -1.36 19.61 0.69
C TYR A 592 -2.57 18.90 1.33
N SER A 593 -2.75 19.01 2.64
CA SER A 593 -3.97 18.59 3.33
C SER A 593 -4.74 19.83 3.74
N GLU A 594 -6.05 19.82 3.48
CA GLU A 594 -6.98 20.88 3.89
C GLU A 594 -7.66 20.53 5.24
N CYS A 595 -7.18 19.49 5.94
CA CYS A 595 -7.76 19.05 7.21
C CYS A 595 -7.28 19.91 8.38
N ALA A 596 -8.21 20.28 9.27
CA ALA A 596 -7.94 21.08 10.47
C ALA A 596 -7.76 20.24 11.75
N CYS A 597 -7.51 18.93 11.65
CA CYS A 597 -7.26 18.10 12.83
C CYS A 597 -5.92 18.43 13.50
N GLY A 598 -5.74 18.00 14.76
CA GLY A 598 -4.54 18.34 15.54
C GLY A 598 -3.24 17.90 14.89
N PHE A 599 -3.22 16.73 14.24
CA PHE A 599 -2.08 16.24 13.48
C PHE A 599 -1.73 17.13 12.28
N CYS A 600 -2.72 17.48 11.45
CA CYS A 600 -2.49 18.30 10.26
C CYS A 600 -2.07 19.74 10.63
N GLU A 601 -2.66 20.32 11.67
CA GLU A 601 -2.26 21.64 12.17
C GLU A 601 -0.82 21.66 12.69
N ALA A 602 -0.36 20.58 13.34
CA ALA A 602 1.03 20.44 13.74
C ALA A 602 1.98 20.43 12.52
N ILE A 603 1.60 19.74 11.44
CA ILE A 603 2.37 19.71 10.18
C ILE A 603 2.36 21.09 9.50
N HIS A 604 1.21 21.76 9.41
CA HIS A 604 1.12 23.11 8.85
C HIS A 604 1.99 24.10 9.63
N HIS A 605 2.01 24.00 10.96
CA HIS A 605 2.89 24.81 11.79
C HIS A 605 4.37 24.59 11.47
N LYS A 606 4.82 23.33 11.35
CA LYS A 606 6.21 23.03 10.95
C LYS A 606 6.55 23.58 9.57
N ASN A 607 5.67 23.40 8.59
CA ASN A 607 5.88 23.86 7.22
C ASN A 607 5.86 25.38 7.06
N SER A 608 5.27 26.13 8.02
CA SER A 608 5.31 27.60 8.07
C SER A 608 6.70 28.15 8.40
N PHE A 609 7.55 27.34 9.04
CA PHE A 609 8.88 27.73 9.54
C PHE A 609 9.94 26.69 9.20
N PRO A 610 10.23 26.47 7.90
CA PRO A 610 11.22 25.48 7.49
C PRO A 610 12.60 25.82 8.08
N LYS A 611 13.23 24.86 8.76
CA LYS A 611 14.61 24.97 9.25
C LYS A 611 15.57 24.55 8.14
N GLY A 612 16.37 25.49 7.61
CA GLY A 612 17.44 25.22 6.64
C GLY A 612 17.44 26.16 5.41
N PRO A 613 18.48 26.09 4.55
CA PRO A 613 18.44 26.74 3.25
C PRO A 613 17.30 26.13 2.44
N SER A 614 16.46 27.00 1.86
CA SER A 614 15.30 26.57 1.09
C SER A 614 15.78 25.70 -0.08
N LEU A 615 15.41 24.42 -0.12
CA LEU A 615 15.71 23.52 -1.25
C LEU A 615 15.07 23.99 -2.56
N PHE A 616 14.16 24.95 -2.49
CA PHE A 616 13.44 25.54 -3.61
C PHE A 616 13.50 27.06 -3.51
N ASN A 617 13.83 27.77 -4.59
CA ASN A 617 13.89 29.24 -4.66
C ASN A 617 12.52 29.95 -4.50
N VAL A 618 11.55 29.32 -3.82
CA VAL A 618 10.27 29.93 -3.51
C VAL A 618 10.41 30.80 -2.26
N GLY A 619 10.08 32.08 -2.39
CA GLY A 619 10.22 33.04 -1.30
C GLY A 619 9.42 32.60 -0.07
N LYS A 620 10.07 32.60 1.11
CA LYS A 620 9.49 32.24 2.42
C LYS A 620 8.11 32.87 2.66
N ASN A 621 7.89 34.08 2.13
CA ASN A 621 6.64 34.82 2.23
C ASN A 621 5.47 34.14 1.49
N LYS A 622 5.69 33.50 0.33
CA LYS A 622 4.62 32.84 -0.43
C LYS A 622 4.09 31.60 0.29
N VAL A 623 4.99 30.78 0.83
CA VAL A 623 4.68 29.59 1.63
C VAL A 623 3.91 29.96 2.89
N GLN A 624 4.39 30.97 3.62
CA GLN A 624 3.71 31.47 4.82
C GLN A 624 2.34 32.07 4.50
N LYS A 625 2.22 32.81 3.39
CA LYS A 625 0.95 33.36 2.93
C LYS A 625 -0.07 32.25 2.64
N ALA A 626 0.31 31.21 1.89
CA ALA A 626 -0.59 30.11 1.56
C ALA A 626 -1.16 29.40 2.81
N ILE A 627 -0.32 29.09 3.80
CA ILE A 627 -0.79 28.50 5.07
C ILE A 627 -1.67 29.49 5.83
N HIS A 628 -1.28 30.77 5.85
CA HIS A 628 -2.04 31.81 6.53
C HIS A 628 -3.43 32.01 5.93
N ASP A 629 -3.52 32.05 4.60
CA ASP A 629 -4.76 32.20 3.85
C ASP A 629 -5.67 30.99 4.11
N PHE A 630 -5.14 29.77 4.08
CA PHE A 630 -5.87 28.55 4.45
C PHE A 630 -6.39 28.61 5.91
N GLN A 631 -5.53 28.93 6.88
CA GLN A 631 -5.91 28.96 8.30
C GLN A 631 -6.90 30.08 8.66
N ASN A 632 -7.04 31.10 7.81
CA ASN A 632 -7.99 32.19 8.01
C ASN A 632 -9.25 32.06 7.14
N ALA A 633 -9.36 31.04 6.30
CA ALA A 633 -10.60 30.77 5.58
C ALA A 633 -11.72 30.54 6.61
N GLN A 634 -12.86 31.21 6.41
CA GLN A 634 -14.03 31.09 7.26
C GLN A 634 -15.17 30.43 6.47
N PRO A 635 -15.84 29.40 7.03
CA PRO A 635 -15.46 28.66 8.24
C PRO A 635 -14.26 27.70 8.00
N PRO A 636 -13.47 27.35 9.03
CA PRO A 636 -12.45 26.32 8.90
C PRO A 636 -13.12 24.97 8.60
N PRO A 637 -12.58 24.17 7.67
CA PRO A 637 -13.25 22.95 7.27
C PRO A 637 -13.23 21.91 8.41
N PRO A 638 -14.33 21.17 8.63
CA PRO A 638 -14.41 20.19 9.71
C PRO A 638 -13.43 19.04 9.46
N SER A 639 -12.76 18.57 10.53
CA SER A 639 -11.83 17.42 10.44
C SER A 639 -12.53 16.15 9.98
N GLU A 640 -13.80 15.96 10.37
CA GLU A 640 -14.59 14.77 10.04
C GLU A 640 -15.04 14.69 8.57
N GLY A 641 -14.89 15.79 7.80
CA GLY A 641 -15.27 15.88 6.39
C GLY A 641 -14.13 16.21 5.43
N THR A 642 -12.87 16.12 5.86
CA THR A 642 -11.70 16.54 5.07
C THR A 642 -10.68 15.43 4.89
N ALA A 643 -10.11 15.35 3.68
CA ALA A 643 -9.02 14.44 3.38
C ALA A 643 -7.73 14.84 4.12
N HIS A 644 -7.19 13.91 4.89
CA HIS A 644 -5.84 13.99 5.47
C HIS A 644 -4.98 12.83 4.95
N ILE A 645 -3.87 12.54 5.63
CA ILE A 645 -2.96 11.44 5.32
C ILE A 645 -3.72 10.14 5.03
N SER A 646 -3.40 9.47 3.94
CA SER A 646 -3.81 8.07 3.74
C SER A 646 -2.78 7.17 4.43
N ALA A 647 -3.24 6.42 5.43
CA ALA A 647 -2.40 5.60 6.29
C ALA A 647 -2.92 4.16 6.42
N HIS A 648 -3.62 3.68 5.40
CA HIS A 648 -4.15 2.31 5.37
C HIS A 648 -3.03 1.25 5.31
N ASN A 649 -1.84 1.64 4.84
CA ASN A 649 -0.64 0.84 4.84
C ASN A 649 0.19 0.99 6.13
N ALA A 650 -0.27 1.74 7.14
CA ALA A 650 0.48 1.92 8.37
C ALA A 650 0.60 0.60 9.15
N SER A 651 1.80 0.37 9.71
CA SER A 651 2.08 -0.79 10.56
C SER A 651 2.95 -0.41 11.76
N GLU A 652 2.69 -1.07 12.89
CA GLU A 652 3.45 -0.99 14.12
C GLU A 652 4.87 -1.54 13.95
N GLN A 653 5.78 -1.05 14.80
CA GLN A 653 7.19 -1.43 14.77
C GLN A 653 7.44 -2.85 15.31
N PRO A 654 8.44 -3.57 14.76
CA PRO A 654 8.80 -4.89 15.25
C PRO A 654 9.51 -4.85 16.62
N PRO A 655 9.33 -5.87 17.50
CA PRO A 655 9.92 -5.92 18.84
C PRO A 655 11.46 -5.98 18.86
N THR A 656 12.10 -6.42 17.77
CA THR A 656 13.58 -6.59 17.66
C THR A 656 14.39 -5.34 17.97
N ARG A 657 13.82 -4.16 17.74
CA ARG A 657 14.45 -2.85 17.97
C ARG A 657 13.64 -1.99 18.93
N ALA A 658 12.82 -2.61 19.78
CA ALA A 658 11.89 -1.92 20.68
C ALA A 658 12.53 -0.68 21.32
N TYR A 659 13.74 -0.76 21.87
CA TYR A 659 14.37 0.40 22.51
C TYR A 659 14.69 1.59 21.58
N ILE A 660 15.41 1.37 20.46
CA ILE A 660 15.80 2.47 19.55
C ILE A 660 14.56 2.99 18.79
N GLY A 661 13.72 2.07 18.36
CA GLY A 661 12.49 2.37 17.64
C GLY A 661 11.49 3.15 18.49
N GLU A 662 11.28 2.71 19.74
CA GLU A 662 10.45 3.42 20.72
C GLU A 662 11.02 4.79 21.07
N TYR A 663 12.35 4.93 21.17
CA TYR A 663 12.99 6.23 21.34
C TYR A 663 12.71 7.16 20.15
N ILE A 664 12.86 6.69 18.91
CA ILE A 664 12.57 7.47 17.71
C ILE A 664 11.08 7.87 17.66
N ARG A 665 10.17 6.94 17.98
CA ARG A 665 8.73 7.19 18.07
C ARG A 665 8.42 8.26 19.11
N LYS A 666 8.87 8.08 20.36
CA LYS A 666 8.68 9.05 21.45
C LYS A 666 9.27 10.42 21.11
N ALA A 667 10.43 10.47 20.49
CA ALA A 667 11.05 11.73 20.06
C ALA A 667 10.26 12.42 18.94
N TRP A 668 9.66 11.65 18.03
CA TRP A 668 8.79 12.19 16.99
C TRP A 668 7.46 12.69 17.57
N GLU A 669 6.81 11.92 18.44
CA GLU A 669 5.59 12.31 19.17
C GLU A 669 5.80 13.59 19.96
N PHE A 670 6.90 13.69 20.71
CA PHE A 670 7.26 14.91 21.43
C PHE A 670 7.39 16.13 20.51
N LYS A 671 7.98 15.97 19.33
CA LYS A 671 8.09 17.06 18.33
C LYS A 671 6.75 17.44 17.72
N LEU A 672 5.86 16.46 17.51
CA LEU A 672 4.51 16.71 17.01
C LEU A 672 3.71 17.50 18.06
N ASP A 673 3.79 17.10 19.33
CA ASP A 673 3.15 17.75 20.47
C ASP A 673 3.60 19.19 20.61
N GLU A 674 4.91 19.42 20.60
CA GLU A 674 5.47 20.76 20.66
C GLU A 674 4.95 21.63 19.51
N SER A 675 4.81 21.06 18.31
CA SER A 675 4.31 21.77 17.14
C SER A 675 2.82 22.09 17.24
N TYR A 676 2.03 21.14 17.75
CA TYR A 676 0.60 21.33 18.02
C TYR A 676 0.37 22.39 19.10
N ASP A 677 1.08 22.36 20.21
CA ASP A 677 0.97 23.36 21.29
C ASP A 677 1.25 24.78 20.79
N ARG A 678 2.23 24.91 19.89
CA ARG A 678 2.54 26.19 19.23
C ARG A 678 1.41 26.61 18.27
N ALA A 679 0.82 25.67 17.54
CA ALA A 679 -0.34 25.92 16.69
C ALA A 679 -1.54 26.40 17.51
N VAL A 680 -1.84 25.77 18.65
CA VAL A 680 -2.90 26.17 19.60
C VAL A 680 -2.67 27.60 20.09
N LYS A 681 -1.46 27.92 20.56
CA LYS A 681 -1.11 29.28 21.00
C LYS A 681 -1.32 30.32 19.90
N ARG A 682 -0.99 29.99 18.64
CA ARG A 682 -1.17 30.89 17.49
C ARG A 682 -2.64 31.05 17.10
N ALA A 683 -3.40 29.96 17.09
CA ALA A 683 -4.83 29.97 16.83
C ALA A 683 -5.57 30.81 17.88
N GLY A 684 -5.23 30.64 19.17
CA GLY A 684 -5.79 31.41 20.27
C GLY A 684 -5.55 32.91 20.16
N LYS A 685 -4.36 33.35 19.71
CA LYS A 685 -4.08 34.77 19.42
C LYS A 685 -4.98 35.38 18.34
N LYS A 686 -5.62 34.55 17.52
CA LYS A 686 -6.55 34.95 16.45
C LYS A 686 -8.00 34.62 16.79
N GLY A 687 -8.30 34.25 18.04
CA GLY A 687 -9.65 33.87 18.46
C GLY A 687 -10.13 32.51 17.93
N ARG A 688 -9.24 31.68 17.38
CA ARG A 688 -9.56 30.33 16.87
C ARG A 688 -9.22 29.25 17.90
N LYS A 689 -10.15 28.32 18.14
CA LYS A 689 -9.94 27.14 18.97
C LYS A 689 -9.64 25.93 18.09
N LEU A 690 -8.55 25.21 18.38
CA LEU A 690 -8.21 23.96 17.70
C LEU A 690 -8.88 22.74 18.36
N PRO A 691 -9.16 21.67 17.60
CA PRO A 691 -9.65 20.41 18.16
C PRO A 691 -8.58 19.77 19.07
N SER A 692 -9.01 19.02 20.09
CA SER A 692 -8.11 18.34 21.03
C SER A 692 -7.16 17.37 20.34
N LYS A 693 -6.01 17.11 20.96
CA LYS A 693 -5.07 16.09 20.51
C LYS A 693 -5.61 14.69 20.85
N GLY A 694 -5.39 13.74 19.95
CA GLY A 694 -5.93 12.38 20.04
C GLY A 694 -7.32 12.30 19.42
N GLU A 695 -7.51 11.29 18.59
CA GLU A 695 -8.77 11.03 17.90
C GLU A 695 -9.31 9.69 18.39
N TYR A 696 -10.63 9.55 18.34
CA TYR A 696 -11.27 8.25 18.55
C TYR A 696 -11.76 7.74 17.20
N TYR A 697 -11.27 6.57 16.81
CA TYR A 697 -11.81 5.82 15.71
C TYR A 697 -12.94 4.93 16.22
N SER A 698 -14.10 4.91 15.56
CA SER A 698 -15.18 4.00 15.90
C SER A 698 -15.19 2.86 14.90
N HIS A 699 -15.07 1.62 15.39
CA HIS A 699 -15.18 0.40 14.57
C HIS A 699 -16.31 -0.47 15.12
N TRP A 700 -17.40 -0.60 14.37
CA TRP A 700 -18.65 -1.24 14.82
C TRP A 700 -19.11 -0.84 16.24
N GLY A 701 -19.11 0.47 16.50
CA GLY A 701 -19.55 1.05 17.77
C GLY A 701 -18.54 1.03 18.92
N ARG A 702 -17.44 0.27 18.82
CA ARG A 702 -16.32 0.35 19.77
C ARG A 702 -15.42 1.54 19.42
N LYS A 703 -15.10 2.35 20.42
CA LYS A 703 -14.14 3.46 20.29
C LYS A 703 -12.72 2.98 20.57
N TYR A 704 -11.81 3.28 19.65
CA TYR A 704 -10.38 3.03 19.73
C TYR A 704 -9.66 4.37 19.79
N PHE A 705 -8.83 4.57 20.81
CA PHE A 705 -7.98 5.75 20.88
C PHE A 705 -6.84 5.62 19.87
N ILE A 706 -6.67 6.63 19.03
CA ILE A 706 -5.53 6.76 18.13
C ILE A 706 -4.84 8.10 18.38
N TYR A 707 -3.51 8.08 18.36
CA TYR A 707 -2.72 9.29 18.61
C TYR A 707 -2.87 10.31 17.46
N GLY A 708 -3.08 9.82 16.24
CA GLY A 708 -3.41 10.61 15.06
C GLY A 708 -3.73 9.73 13.86
N PRO A 709 -4.09 10.34 12.72
CA PRO A 709 -4.58 9.62 11.55
C PRO A 709 -3.54 8.74 10.83
N GLN A 710 -2.27 8.90 11.18
CA GLN A 710 -1.14 8.10 10.68
C GLN A 710 -0.98 6.73 11.37
N ALA A 711 -1.68 6.49 12.49
CA ALA A 711 -1.55 5.25 13.25
C ALA A 711 -2.25 4.07 12.56
N ALA A 712 -1.67 2.89 12.68
CA ALA A 712 -2.30 1.64 12.32
C ALA A 712 -3.56 1.42 13.18
N PRO A 713 -4.65 0.89 12.62
CA PRO A 713 -5.84 0.65 13.41
C PRO A 713 -5.64 -0.49 14.42
N THR A 714 -5.80 -0.18 15.71
CA THR A 714 -5.59 -1.13 16.81
C THR A 714 -6.68 -2.21 16.93
N PHE A 715 -7.76 -2.11 16.14
CA PHE A 715 -8.76 -3.16 16.04
C PHE A 715 -8.29 -4.36 15.20
N LEU A 716 -7.29 -4.17 14.34
CA LEU A 716 -6.67 -5.23 13.57
C LEU A 716 -5.78 -6.09 14.48
N SER A 717 -6.38 -7.03 15.20
CA SER A 717 -5.67 -7.96 16.07
C SER A 717 -5.08 -9.14 15.31
N ASP A 718 -3.77 -9.35 15.46
CA ASP A 718 -3.04 -10.44 14.80
C ASP A 718 -3.65 -11.83 15.00
N SER A 719 -4.31 -12.06 16.15
CA SER A 719 -4.88 -13.36 16.52
C SER A 719 -6.14 -13.74 15.73
N MET A 720 -6.75 -12.80 15.01
CA MET A 720 -8.03 -13.01 14.32
C MET A 720 -7.88 -13.48 12.87
N TYR A 721 -6.76 -13.14 12.21
CA TYR A 721 -6.60 -13.23 10.75
C TYR A 721 -5.77 -14.42 10.27
N SER A 722 -6.19 -15.04 9.17
CA SER A 722 -5.44 -16.17 8.59
C SER A 722 -4.11 -15.76 7.92
N GLY A 723 -3.88 -14.49 7.63
CA GLY A 723 -2.63 -13.99 7.06
C GLY A 723 -1.55 -13.66 8.10
N SER A 724 -0.48 -13.04 7.62
CA SER A 724 0.39 -12.17 8.39
C SER A 724 -0.41 -11.06 9.09
N SER A 725 0.17 -10.48 10.15
CA SER A 725 -0.48 -9.38 10.83
C SER A 725 -0.78 -8.21 9.86
N PRO A 726 -2.05 -7.75 9.78
CA PRO A 726 -2.40 -6.56 9.02
C PRO A 726 -1.79 -5.27 9.59
N ALA A 727 -1.63 -5.19 10.92
CA ALA A 727 -1.21 -3.98 11.63
C ALA A 727 0.23 -4.01 12.16
N SER A 728 0.91 -5.16 12.20
CA SER A 728 2.26 -5.31 12.72
C SER A 728 3.20 -5.79 11.63
N MET A 729 4.44 -5.28 11.63
CA MET A 729 5.52 -5.78 10.77
C MET A 729 5.95 -7.23 11.10
N VAL A 730 5.50 -7.78 12.23
CA VAL A 730 5.83 -9.13 12.72
C VAL A 730 4.55 -9.91 13.00
N SER A 731 4.46 -11.16 12.55
CA SER A 731 3.41 -12.06 13.01
C SER A 731 3.64 -12.51 14.47
N PRO A 732 2.58 -12.73 15.27
CA PRO A 732 2.71 -13.27 16.62
C PRO A 732 3.46 -14.61 16.62
N GLY A 733 4.44 -14.74 17.51
CA GLY A 733 5.24 -15.97 17.61
C GLY A 733 6.29 -16.16 16.51
N ALA A 734 6.37 -15.27 15.51
CA ALA A 734 7.48 -15.25 14.57
C ALA A 734 8.75 -14.77 15.29
N ASP A 735 9.86 -15.51 15.15
CA ASP A 735 11.14 -15.09 15.71
C ASP A 735 11.49 -13.69 15.16
N PRO A 736 11.77 -12.70 16.02
CA PRO A 736 12.29 -11.40 15.63
C PRO A 736 13.43 -11.45 14.57
N ALA A 737 14.14 -12.58 14.47
CA ALA A 737 15.15 -12.92 13.47
C ALA A 737 14.70 -12.93 11.99
N TRP A 738 13.42 -12.74 11.66
CA TRP A 738 12.99 -12.54 10.27
C TRP A 738 13.53 -11.26 9.64
N ALA A 739 13.80 -10.26 10.49
CA ALA A 739 14.30 -8.97 10.06
C ALA A 739 15.84 -8.98 9.88
N THR A 740 16.55 -9.98 10.42
CA THR A 740 18.00 -10.17 10.25
C THR A 740 18.26 -11.34 9.33
N CYS A 741 18.92 -11.17 8.19
CA CYS A 741 19.10 -12.33 7.31
C CYS A 741 20.50 -12.59 6.81
N ALA A 742 20.56 -13.64 5.99
CA ALA A 742 21.74 -14.35 5.57
C ALA A 742 22.89 -13.42 5.17
N MET A 743 23.83 -13.19 6.07
CA MET A 743 25.05 -12.41 5.79
C MET A 743 24.78 -11.01 5.21
N GLY A 744 23.68 -10.34 5.59
CA GLY A 744 23.27 -9.04 5.04
C GLY A 744 22.60 -9.12 3.66
N ALA A 745 22.47 -10.32 3.08
CA ALA A 745 21.68 -10.58 1.89
C ALA A 745 20.20 -10.34 2.15
N CYS A 746 19.71 -10.52 3.38
CA CYS A 746 18.38 -10.02 3.77
C CYS A 746 18.43 -9.13 5.05
N GLY A 747 19.01 -7.94 4.94
CA GLY A 747 19.14 -7.02 6.08
C GLY A 747 17.81 -6.42 6.57
N GLN A 748 17.85 -5.98 7.83
CA GLN A 748 16.88 -5.11 8.50
C GLN A 748 16.92 -3.75 7.81
N ASN A 749 15.91 -3.47 6.97
CA ASN A 749 15.27 -2.18 6.68
C ASN A 749 14.31 -2.36 5.49
N ASP A 750 13.03 -2.03 5.70
CA ASP A 750 11.96 -1.79 4.71
C ASP A 750 11.56 -2.89 3.71
N ILE A 751 11.99 -4.14 3.89
CA ILE A 751 11.50 -5.30 3.10
C ILE A 751 10.83 -6.31 4.04
N ALA A 752 9.73 -5.90 4.68
CA ALA A 752 8.94 -6.78 5.52
C ALA A 752 7.83 -7.47 4.72
N ALA A 753 7.64 -8.75 5.00
CA ALA A 753 6.45 -9.58 4.73
C ALA A 753 5.46 -9.01 3.70
N GLY A 754 5.50 -9.53 2.46
CA GLY A 754 4.54 -9.18 1.40
C GLY A 754 4.72 -7.79 0.76
N GLY A 755 5.25 -6.81 1.50
CA GLY A 755 5.55 -5.47 0.99
C GLY A 755 6.78 -5.49 0.10
N CYS A 756 6.59 -5.12 -1.17
CA CYS A 756 7.56 -5.01 -2.25
C CYS A 756 8.72 -3.98 -1.91
N GLY A 757 9.54 -4.22 -0.89
CA GLY A 757 10.65 -3.37 -0.41
C GLY A 757 11.92 -3.30 -1.29
N GLY A 758 11.80 -3.58 -2.59
CA GLY A 758 12.90 -3.32 -3.53
C GLY A 758 13.19 -1.81 -3.67
N PRO A 759 14.36 -1.40 -4.20
CA PRO A 759 14.75 -0.01 -4.47
C PRO A 759 13.79 0.69 -5.46
N GLY A 760 12.55 0.93 -5.06
CA GLY A 760 11.46 0.61 -5.97
C GLY A 760 10.12 1.25 -5.59
N GLY A 761 9.76 1.12 -4.32
CA GLY A 761 8.66 1.87 -3.75
C GLY A 761 9.04 3.32 -3.47
N CYS A 762 8.05 4.05 -3.01
CA CYS A 762 8.20 5.20 -2.16
C CYS A 762 8.97 4.80 -0.86
N VAL A 763 10.25 4.43 -0.94
CA VAL A 763 11.10 4.11 0.23
C VAL A 763 12.50 4.66 0.00
N GLN A 764 13.19 4.98 1.10
CA GLN A 764 14.45 5.73 1.05
C GLN A 764 15.61 4.85 0.63
N TRP A 765 16.09 5.05 -0.60
CA TRP A 765 17.32 4.40 -1.06
C TRP A 765 18.53 5.22 -0.62
N GLY A 766 19.44 4.63 0.15
CA GLY A 766 20.71 5.27 0.49
C GLY A 766 20.86 5.59 1.98
N ASN A 767 21.49 4.65 2.68
CA ASN A 767 22.45 4.96 3.76
C ASN A 767 23.37 3.76 4.11
N ASN A 768 23.12 2.56 3.57
CA ASN A 768 23.93 1.37 3.88
C ASN A 768 24.93 0.95 2.78
N ALA A 769 25.25 1.83 1.83
CA ALA A 769 26.29 1.57 0.83
C ALA A 769 27.73 1.79 1.37
N LEU A 770 27.87 2.32 2.59
CA LEU A 770 29.15 2.34 3.31
C LEU A 770 29.11 1.25 4.38
N GLY A 771 29.95 0.24 4.18
CA GLY A 771 29.93 -0.99 4.95
C GLY A 771 30.14 -0.78 6.45
N ASN A 772 29.57 -1.71 7.22
CA ASN A 772 30.19 -2.35 8.38
C ASN A 772 31.01 -1.48 9.36
N HIS A 773 30.55 -0.28 9.68
CA HIS A 773 30.93 0.42 10.89
C HIS A 773 29.68 0.81 11.66
N GLY A 774 29.53 0.24 12.86
CA GLY A 774 28.59 0.74 13.84
C GLY A 774 28.93 2.20 14.15
N ILE A 775 28.19 3.12 13.55
CA ILE A 775 28.16 4.51 14.00
C ILE A 775 27.12 4.54 15.11
N LEU A 776 27.63 4.45 16.34
CA LEU A 776 27.03 5.05 17.51
C LEU A 776 26.68 6.51 17.16
N THR A 777 25.42 6.78 16.85
CA THR A 777 24.90 8.15 16.87
C THR A 777 24.62 8.52 18.32
N GLY A 778 25.71 8.76 19.05
CA GLY A 778 25.74 9.30 20.40
C GLY A 778 26.93 10.25 20.49
N GLY A 779 26.70 11.52 20.17
CA GLY A 779 27.75 12.52 20.11
C GLY A 779 27.17 13.86 19.70
N ILE A 780 26.42 14.48 20.62
CA ILE A 780 26.18 15.92 20.60
C ILE A 780 27.57 16.56 20.60
N ALA A 781 28.01 17.05 19.45
CA ALA A 781 29.15 17.96 19.39
C ALA A 781 28.68 19.29 20.01
N THR A 782 28.84 19.40 21.33
CA THR A 782 28.87 20.69 22.01
C THR A 782 29.99 21.50 21.38
N VAL A 783 29.62 22.57 20.68
CA VAL A 783 30.53 23.63 20.29
C VAL A 783 31.21 24.13 21.58
N PRO A 784 32.55 24.11 21.72
CA PRO A 784 33.20 24.75 22.85
C PRO A 784 32.97 26.25 22.73
N GLY A 785 32.21 26.80 23.66
CA GLY A 785 32.11 28.24 23.85
C GLY A 785 33.50 28.80 24.14
N GLY A 786 34.01 29.61 23.22
CA GLY A 786 35.16 30.46 23.47
C GLY A 786 34.79 31.45 24.57
N ALA A 787 35.52 31.38 25.68
CA ALA A 787 35.52 32.39 26.72
C ALA A 787 35.97 33.74 26.13
N GLY A 788 35.01 34.62 25.85
CA GLY A 788 35.25 36.04 25.61
C GLY A 788 35.12 36.79 26.92
N GLY A 789 36.24 37.35 27.39
CA GLY A 789 36.36 38.02 28.68
C GLY A 789 35.45 39.24 28.85
N CYS A 790 35.13 39.51 30.12
CA CYS A 790 34.53 40.74 30.60
C CYS A 790 35.35 41.96 30.15
N GLY A 791 34.77 42.80 29.29
CA GLY A 791 35.15 44.19 29.12
C GLY A 791 34.08 45.07 29.76
N GLY A 792 34.36 45.58 30.96
CA GLY A 792 33.56 46.63 31.58
C GLY A 792 33.73 47.95 30.84
N GLY A 793 32.64 48.72 30.74
CA GLY A 793 32.65 50.04 30.12
C GLY A 793 31.24 50.61 30.06
N GLY A 794 30.77 51.14 31.20
CA GLY A 794 29.56 51.94 31.27
C GLY A 794 29.76 53.35 30.70
N GLY A 795 28.63 53.97 30.37
CA GLY A 795 28.50 55.33 29.83
C GLY A 795 27.49 55.27 28.70
N GLY A 796 26.27 55.79 28.78
CA GLY A 796 25.76 56.92 29.53
C GLY A 796 24.83 57.63 28.56
N GLY A 797 23.53 57.55 28.78
CA GLY A 797 22.52 58.24 27.99
C GLY A 797 21.47 58.77 28.95
N GLY A 798 21.58 60.06 29.28
CA GLY A 798 20.41 60.83 29.67
C GLY A 798 19.60 61.15 28.42
N GLY A 799 18.28 61.06 28.52
CA GLY A 799 17.34 61.37 27.45
C GLY A 799 16.63 60.14 26.91
#